data_AF-A0A6I4UC99-F1
#
_entry.id   AF-A0A6I4UC99-F1
#
_cell.length_a   1.000
_cell.length_b   1.000
_cell.length_c   1.000
_cell.angle_alpha   90.00
_cell.angle_beta   90.00
_cell.angle_gamma   90.00
#
_symmetry.space_group_name_H-M   'P 1'
#
loop_
_entity.id
_entity.type
_entity.pdbx_description
1 polymer ?
#
loop_
_entity_poly.entity_id
_entity_poly.type
_entity_poly.pdbx_seq_one_letter_code
_entity_poly.pdbx_strand_id
1 'polypeptide(L)'
;MIDGKSSEAGSGQGGGGVVLITGASGFIAAALIARLGERYTVVGLDRAGPPDPPPPAAAVAIDLGSDEAVRAALEEVRARYGARIASVIHLAAYYDITGKPNPLYDKVTVQGTRRLIEGLQSFEVEQFVFASTMLVHKPTATPEERISEESPIGASWAYPQSKVDTEALLHERHGNIPAVFLRAAGVYDDDGRSAFLAQQISQIYEHRLISHFYPGMLCAAQSSVHREDLADAVVRLVDRRHDLPSELPLLVGEPDPPGYAEIQDIVGEALHGEGWKTIRIPQPLAKAGIILQNEALGSEDFIKPWMIDSSNDHYILDISRARSLLGWEPKHNLRDTLPTIVAALKRHPRAWYRNNKLNENLVAWDEEPEAELAGSGHHQPAAAAGTGGIDHGGMDHSKMDHAAMGHGSGAAVAVMSDHGGHGDHMALMDRDERRARWALYANIGLGLWLASSPLIYDSMTTQSVGEAARFVTVDRGLPSIEWRASALAISDVVSGLAIALFGALSLAPRTKTWAQWAVAFIGIWLFFAPLIFWSPSAAQYNNNLLIGSAVIALSVLVPMMPGMSMAGMMDPKNIPPGWTYSPSTDAQRLPIVAMALIGLLTSRILTAYQLGHIDTVWEPFFAGSLADPRNGTEEIITSDMSKAWPIPDGGLGTVSYVLEILMAVMGTRDRWRTMPWMVTFFGILVIPLGVVSIYFIISQPIVIGTWSTLALIAALAMLIMIPFALDEVIAMGQFLAWAKRRGKPLIRTFFQGDAVEAGAEDASDVMASPSTFWADAKRGLTLPWTLAASIVLGAFLMLTRVILGNEGEMANSDHVVGALVITVAIIATAEVARALRFINVAFGAWLVAAPFLLTGAGPLGAIVSVVVGIALIGLSLPRGKRSPEHYASWDKYVI
;
A
#
# COMPACT_ATOMS: atom_id res chain seq x y z
N MET A 1 45.61 -36.05 56.59
CA MET A 1 46.57 -36.12 55.46
C MET A 1 45.76 -36.44 54.23
N ILE A 2 45.67 -35.46 53.35
CA ILE A 2 44.92 -35.43 52.11
C ILE A 2 45.96 -35.79 51.04
N ASP A 3 45.77 -36.88 50.31
CA ASP A 3 46.58 -37.16 49.11
C ASP A 3 45.67 -37.19 47.89
N GLY A 4 45.89 -36.16 47.06
CA GLY A 4 45.15 -35.90 45.85
C GLY A 4 45.59 -36.81 44.71
N LYS A 5 44.59 -37.38 44.02
CA LYS A 5 44.72 -37.82 42.63
C LYS A 5 44.35 -36.65 41.74
N SER A 6 45.36 -35.94 41.22
CA SER A 6 45.20 -35.09 40.05
C SER A 6 45.15 -36.01 38.82
N SER A 7 43.98 -36.10 38.20
CA SER A 7 43.80 -36.70 36.88
C SER A 7 44.45 -35.82 35.82
N GLU A 8 45.46 -36.35 35.14
CA GLU A 8 45.96 -35.84 33.87
C GLU A 8 44.81 -35.81 32.85
N ALA A 9 44.38 -34.60 32.48
CA ALA A 9 43.53 -34.38 31.31
C ALA A 9 44.45 -34.26 30.09
N GLY A 10 44.21 -35.14 29.11
CA GLY A 10 45.03 -35.31 27.92
C GLY A 10 45.21 -34.04 27.09
N SER A 11 46.46 -33.72 26.83
CA SER A 11 46.93 -32.76 25.83
C SER A 11 46.77 -33.33 24.42
N GLY A 12 45.66 -33.00 23.74
CA GLY A 12 45.58 -33.11 22.28
C GLY A 12 46.33 -31.96 21.62
N GLN A 13 47.66 -31.96 21.65
CA GLN A 13 48.48 -30.98 20.91
C GLN A 13 48.69 -31.44 19.46
N GLY A 14 47.98 -30.82 18.52
CA GLY A 14 48.33 -30.89 17.10
C GLY A 14 49.63 -30.13 16.84
N GLY A 15 50.67 -30.82 16.36
CA GLY A 15 52.04 -30.30 16.23
C GLY A 15 52.28 -29.22 15.16
N GLY A 16 51.25 -28.71 14.48
CA GLY A 16 51.37 -27.76 13.35
C GLY A 16 51.48 -26.27 13.71
N GLY A 17 51.33 -25.88 14.98
CA GLY A 17 51.31 -24.47 15.41
C GLY A 17 49.90 -23.89 15.59
N VAL A 18 49.80 -22.59 15.89
CA VAL A 18 48.54 -21.90 16.22
C VAL A 18 47.98 -21.18 14.98
N VAL A 19 46.70 -21.37 14.68
CA VAL A 19 45.98 -20.65 13.62
C VAL A 19 44.85 -19.83 14.23
N LEU A 20 44.83 -18.52 13.94
CA LEU A 20 43.76 -17.62 14.38
C LEU A 20 42.74 -17.45 13.26
N ILE A 21 41.45 -17.53 13.55
CA ILE A 21 40.38 -17.28 12.57
C ILE A 21 39.47 -16.20 13.11
N THR A 22 39.34 -15.06 12.44
CA THR A 22 38.33 -14.05 12.82
C THR A 22 37.00 -14.33 12.13
N GLY A 23 35.87 -14.03 12.76
CA GLY A 23 34.56 -14.38 12.22
C GLY A 23 34.35 -15.90 12.29
N ALA A 24 34.91 -16.52 13.33
CA ALA A 24 35.02 -17.96 13.49
C ALA A 24 33.68 -18.68 13.65
N SER A 25 32.62 -17.95 13.97
CA SER A 25 31.26 -18.50 14.09
C SER A 25 30.50 -18.49 12.75
N GLY A 26 31.16 -18.02 11.68
CA GLY A 26 30.59 -17.87 10.35
C GLY A 26 30.57 -19.16 9.52
N PHE A 27 29.79 -19.12 8.44
CA PHE A 27 29.58 -20.22 7.49
C PHE A 27 30.87 -20.80 6.89
N ILE A 28 31.78 -19.94 6.43
CA ILE A 28 33.07 -20.36 5.84
C ILE A 28 34.00 -20.89 6.95
N ALA A 29 34.02 -20.24 8.10
CA ALA A 29 34.89 -20.60 9.21
C ALA A 29 34.64 -22.02 9.72
N ALA A 30 33.38 -22.47 9.77
CA ALA A 30 33.03 -23.81 10.22
C ALA A 30 33.75 -24.92 9.43
N ALA A 31 33.84 -24.80 8.10
CA ALA A 31 34.56 -25.77 7.27
C ALA A 31 36.08 -25.67 7.45
N LEU A 32 36.62 -24.46 7.64
CA LEU A 32 38.04 -24.25 7.91
C LEU A 32 38.46 -24.83 9.26
N ILE A 33 37.67 -24.59 10.30
CA ILE A 33 37.91 -25.10 11.65
C ILE A 33 37.94 -26.63 11.66
N ALA A 34 36.98 -27.26 10.97
CA ALA A 34 36.93 -28.72 10.86
C ALA A 34 38.22 -29.29 10.25
N ARG A 35 38.72 -28.70 9.15
CA ARG A 35 39.90 -29.21 8.42
C ARG A 35 41.24 -28.79 9.02
N LEU A 36 41.33 -27.61 9.60
CA LEU A 36 42.57 -27.11 10.23
C LEU A 36 42.75 -27.69 11.63
N GLY A 37 41.67 -27.95 12.36
CA GLY A 37 41.69 -28.54 13.70
C GLY A 37 42.32 -29.94 13.76
N GLU A 38 42.40 -30.63 12.63
CA GLU A 38 43.12 -31.92 12.53
C GLU A 38 44.64 -31.79 12.68
N ARG A 39 45.20 -30.60 12.41
CA ARG A 39 46.66 -30.38 12.29
C ARG A 39 47.20 -29.22 13.10
N TYR A 40 46.38 -28.20 13.34
CA TYR A 40 46.73 -26.96 14.00
C TYR A 40 45.89 -26.76 15.27
N THR A 41 46.43 -26.01 16.22
CA THR A 41 45.63 -25.47 17.33
C THR A 41 44.85 -24.28 16.80
N VAL A 42 43.54 -24.42 16.63
CA VAL A 42 42.68 -23.38 16.05
C VAL A 42 42.06 -22.52 17.14
N VAL A 43 42.24 -21.21 17.04
CA VAL A 43 41.65 -20.21 17.94
C VAL A 43 40.66 -19.36 17.16
N GLY A 44 39.40 -19.41 17.55
CA GLY A 44 38.32 -18.65 16.94
C GLY A 44 38.14 -17.30 17.61
N LEU A 45 38.32 -16.23 16.85
CA LEU A 45 38.09 -14.85 17.29
C LEU A 45 36.73 -14.38 16.75
N ASP A 46 35.77 -14.13 17.63
CA ASP A 46 34.46 -13.57 17.24
C ASP A 46 33.85 -12.73 18.36
N ARG A 47 32.75 -12.03 18.07
CA ARG A 47 32.04 -11.25 19.09
C ARG A 47 31.47 -12.19 20.17
N ALA A 48 31.37 -11.69 21.40
CA ALA A 48 30.75 -12.44 22.48
C ALA A 48 29.24 -12.69 22.21
N GLY A 49 28.80 -13.92 22.44
CA GLY A 49 27.40 -14.35 22.28
C GLY A 49 27.20 -15.34 21.12
N PRO A 50 26.08 -16.08 21.12
CA PRO A 50 25.84 -17.13 20.13
C PRO A 50 25.63 -16.58 18.70
N PRO A 51 25.95 -17.38 17.67
CA PRO A 51 26.61 -18.69 17.75
C PRO A 51 28.08 -18.55 18.14
N ASP A 52 28.58 -19.46 18.98
CA ASP A 52 30.00 -19.55 19.31
C ASP A 52 30.79 -20.26 18.19
N PRO A 53 32.12 -20.07 18.10
CA PRO A 53 32.97 -20.84 17.20
C PRO A 53 32.79 -22.35 17.41
N PRO A 54 32.58 -23.15 16.34
CA PRO A 54 32.37 -24.59 16.48
C PRO A 54 33.63 -25.31 17.00
N PRO A 55 33.49 -26.42 17.74
CA PRO A 55 34.62 -27.27 18.08
C PRO A 55 35.34 -27.79 16.82
N PRO A 56 36.66 -28.00 16.85
CA PRO A 56 37.56 -27.93 18.00
C PRO A 56 38.16 -26.53 18.27
N ALA A 57 37.64 -25.45 17.66
CA ALA A 57 38.22 -24.12 17.86
C ALA A 57 38.01 -23.61 19.29
N ALA A 58 39.07 -23.06 19.89
CA ALA A 58 38.96 -22.38 21.17
C ALA A 58 38.50 -20.93 20.97
N ALA A 59 37.39 -20.54 21.59
CA ALA A 59 36.82 -19.21 21.44
C ALA A 59 37.58 -18.14 22.27
N VAL A 60 37.80 -16.98 21.64
CA VAL A 60 38.27 -15.74 22.26
C VAL A 60 37.40 -14.60 21.74
N ALA A 61 36.90 -13.76 22.64
CA ALA A 61 36.03 -12.65 22.27
C ALA A 61 36.83 -11.50 21.64
N ILE A 62 36.37 -10.97 20.50
CA ILE A 62 36.96 -9.80 19.85
C ILE A 62 35.87 -8.89 19.27
N ASP A 63 36.07 -7.56 19.39
CA ASP A 63 35.30 -6.56 18.65
C ASP A 63 36.25 -5.68 17.83
N LEU A 64 36.24 -5.89 16.51
CA LEU A 64 37.06 -5.14 15.55
C LEU A 64 36.69 -3.65 15.45
N GLY A 65 35.54 -3.26 15.99
CA GLY A 65 35.09 -1.87 16.08
C GLY A 65 35.77 -1.07 17.19
N SER A 66 36.60 -1.69 18.03
CA SER A 66 37.22 -1.07 19.21
C SER A 66 38.71 -1.43 19.33
N ASP A 67 39.56 -0.41 19.42
CA ASP A 67 41.02 -0.59 19.62
C ASP A 67 41.32 -1.34 20.92
N GLU A 68 40.58 -1.05 21.99
CA GLU A 68 40.76 -1.68 23.30
C GLU A 68 40.36 -3.17 23.29
N ALA A 69 39.26 -3.51 22.61
CA ALA A 69 38.80 -4.89 22.51
C ALA A 69 39.75 -5.76 21.67
N VAL A 70 40.29 -5.23 20.56
CA VAL A 70 41.31 -5.93 19.76
C VAL A 70 42.58 -6.16 20.58
N ARG A 71 43.06 -5.15 21.31
CA ARG A 71 44.24 -5.29 22.17
C ARG A 71 44.03 -6.36 23.24
N ALA A 72 42.91 -6.34 23.94
CA ALA A 72 42.59 -7.32 24.98
C ALA A 72 42.52 -8.76 24.43
N ALA A 73 41.88 -8.95 23.26
CA ALA A 73 41.80 -10.25 22.61
C ALA A 73 43.18 -10.79 22.22
N LEU A 74 44.06 -9.95 21.66
CA LEU A 74 45.42 -10.35 21.33
C LEU A 74 46.27 -10.64 22.57
N GLU A 75 46.13 -9.86 23.65
CA GLU A 75 46.78 -10.15 24.94
C GLU A 75 46.35 -11.51 25.50
N GLU A 76 45.06 -11.85 25.41
CA GLU A 76 44.53 -13.15 25.80
C GLU A 76 45.11 -14.28 24.92
N VAL A 77 45.15 -14.10 23.59
CA VAL A 77 45.75 -15.06 22.66
C VAL A 77 47.21 -15.31 23.03
N ARG A 78 47.98 -14.24 23.29
CA ARG A 78 49.38 -14.34 23.71
C ARG A 78 49.54 -15.10 25.01
N ALA A 79 48.69 -14.82 26.00
CA ALA A 79 48.76 -15.46 27.31
C ALA A 79 48.42 -16.96 27.25
N ARG A 80 47.46 -17.35 26.40
CA ARG A 80 46.95 -18.73 26.31
C ARG A 80 47.72 -19.60 25.31
N TYR A 81 48.20 -19.02 24.20
CA TYR A 81 48.73 -19.77 23.05
C TYR A 81 50.12 -19.32 22.60
N GLY A 82 50.69 -18.27 23.21
CA GLY A 82 52.01 -17.75 22.89
C GLY A 82 52.02 -16.71 21.77
N ALA A 83 53.22 -16.24 21.40
CA ALA A 83 53.42 -15.15 20.45
C ALA A 83 53.67 -15.60 19.00
N ARG A 84 53.81 -16.91 18.75
CA ARG A 84 54.07 -17.46 17.40
C ARG A 84 52.80 -18.01 16.79
N ILE A 85 52.41 -17.46 15.64
CA ILE A 85 51.17 -17.76 14.93
C ILE A 85 51.51 -18.25 13.52
N ALA A 86 51.09 -19.47 13.20
CA ALA A 86 51.33 -20.08 11.89
C ALA A 86 50.54 -19.37 10.78
N SER A 87 49.28 -19.02 11.03
CA SER A 87 48.50 -18.23 10.09
C SER A 87 47.35 -17.50 10.80
N VAL A 88 46.99 -16.32 10.31
CA VAL A 88 45.78 -15.59 10.70
C VAL A 88 44.84 -15.54 9.51
N ILE A 89 43.67 -16.17 9.62
CA ILE A 89 42.65 -16.19 8.58
C ILE A 89 41.57 -15.17 8.94
N HIS A 90 41.63 -14.02 8.30
CA HIS A 90 40.77 -12.87 8.56
C HIS A 90 39.49 -12.92 7.70
N LEU A 91 38.44 -13.60 8.20
CA LEU A 91 37.12 -13.66 7.55
C LEU A 91 36.13 -12.58 8.02
N ALA A 92 36.40 -11.90 9.13
CA ALA A 92 35.47 -10.94 9.71
C ALA A 92 35.39 -9.68 8.87
N ALA A 93 34.19 -9.35 8.39
CA ALA A 93 33.89 -8.14 7.64
C ALA A 93 32.41 -7.80 7.76
N TYR A 94 32.07 -6.51 7.57
CA TYR A 94 30.67 -6.12 7.37
C TYR A 94 30.23 -6.47 5.94
N TYR A 95 29.05 -7.09 5.80
CA TYR A 95 28.47 -7.47 4.51
C TYR A 95 26.98 -7.13 4.48
N ASP A 96 26.56 -6.43 3.43
CA ASP A 96 25.17 -6.07 3.17
C ASP A 96 24.90 -6.02 1.66
N ILE A 97 23.71 -6.45 1.25
CA ILE A 97 23.24 -6.51 -0.14
C ILE A 97 22.46 -5.26 -0.57
N THR A 98 22.21 -4.29 0.32
CA THR A 98 21.50 -3.04 -0.03
C THR A 98 22.23 -2.21 -1.09
N GLY A 99 23.54 -2.39 -1.23
CA GLY A 99 24.41 -1.62 -2.12
C GLY A 99 24.63 -0.17 -1.70
N LYS A 100 24.12 0.24 -0.52
CA LYS A 100 24.32 1.58 0.02
C LYS A 100 25.63 1.65 0.81
N PRO A 101 26.32 2.80 0.82
CA PRO A 101 27.40 3.04 1.76
C PRO A 101 26.89 2.89 3.20
N ASN A 102 27.65 2.18 4.02
CA ASN A 102 27.40 2.02 5.45
C ASN A 102 28.70 2.32 6.20
N PRO A 103 28.67 3.16 7.26
CA PRO A 103 29.86 3.45 8.07
C PRO A 103 30.55 2.19 8.64
N LEU A 104 29.83 1.08 8.77
CA LEU A 104 30.38 -0.20 9.23
C LEU A 104 31.39 -0.81 8.25
N TYR A 105 31.32 -0.50 6.94
CA TYR A 105 32.35 -0.93 5.98
C TYR A 105 33.71 -0.34 6.36
N ASP A 106 33.77 0.96 6.65
CA ASP A 106 35.01 1.59 7.11
C ASP A 106 35.35 1.13 8.55
N LYS A 107 34.41 1.27 9.49
CA LYS A 107 34.67 1.03 10.91
C LYS A 107 35.13 -0.40 11.22
N VAL A 108 34.47 -1.41 10.63
CA VAL A 108 34.65 -2.83 10.96
C VAL A 108 35.55 -3.52 9.93
N THR A 109 35.35 -3.29 8.63
CA THR A 109 36.16 -3.98 7.61
C THR A 109 37.53 -3.31 7.46
N VAL A 110 37.58 -2.03 7.08
CA VAL A 110 38.86 -1.35 6.80
C VAL A 110 39.64 -1.08 8.09
N GLN A 111 39.06 -0.31 9.01
CA GLN A 111 39.72 0.07 10.26
C GLN A 111 39.84 -1.11 11.23
N GLY A 112 38.93 -2.08 11.19
CA GLY A 112 39.06 -3.31 11.97
C GLY A 112 40.24 -4.17 11.50
N THR A 113 40.43 -4.31 10.19
CA THR A 113 41.63 -4.96 9.63
C THR A 113 42.89 -4.21 10.05
N ARG A 114 42.88 -2.87 9.98
CA ARG A 114 44.01 -2.03 10.44
C ARG A 114 44.41 -2.34 11.89
N ARG A 115 43.43 -2.34 12.81
CA ARG A 115 43.67 -2.64 14.23
C ARG A 115 44.29 -4.01 14.42
N LEU A 116 43.76 -5.01 13.69
CA LEU A 116 44.23 -6.38 13.80
C LEU A 116 45.67 -6.52 13.28
N ILE A 117 45.96 -6.03 12.07
CA ILE A 117 47.30 -6.17 11.47
C ILE A 117 48.37 -5.38 12.23
N GLU A 118 48.03 -4.20 12.77
CA GLU A 118 48.93 -3.41 13.62
C GLU A 118 49.18 -4.09 14.97
N GLY A 119 48.14 -4.63 15.62
CA GLY A 119 48.30 -5.36 16.89
C GLY A 119 49.15 -6.63 16.73
N LEU A 120 49.02 -7.30 15.59
CA LEU A 120 49.78 -8.50 15.24
C LEU A 120 51.26 -8.23 14.95
N GLN A 121 51.70 -6.99 14.73
CA GLN A 121 53.13 -6.67 14.55
C GLN A 121 53.99 -7.03 15.78
N SER A 122 53.36 -7.18 16.95
CA SER A 122 54.03 -7.62 18.18
C SER A 122 54.21 -9.14 18.27
N PHE A 123 53.65 -9.91 17.33
CA PHE A 123 53.68 -11.37 17.24
C PHE A 123 54.64 -11.83 16.13
N GLU A 124 55.07 -13.08 16.20
CA GLU A 124 55.74 -13.77 15.09
C GLU A 124 54.65 -14.45 14.25
N VAL A 125 54.12 -13.73 13.26
CA VAL A 125 53.07 -14.23 12.36
C VAL A 125 53.68 -14.66 11.03
N GLU A 126 53.56 -15.95 10.71
CA GLU A 126 54.15 -16.52 9.49
C GLU A 126 53.31 -16.22 8.23
N GLN A 127 52.01 -15.94 8.38
CA GLN A 127 51.10 -15.61 7.28
C GLN A 127 49.82 -14.90 7.78
N PHE A 128 49.35 -13.90 7.05
CA PHE A 128 48.05 -13.25 7.24
C PHE A 128 47.20 -13.38 5.98
N VAL A 129 46.07 -14.07 6.06
CA VAL A 129 45.15 -14.34 4.96
C VAL A 129 43.91 -13.47 5.10
N PHE A 130 43.77 -12.47 4.24
CA PHE A 130 42.58 -11.63 4.17
C PHE A 130 41.54 -12.22 3.21
N ALA A 131 40.32 -12.45 3.68
CA ALA A 131 39.20 -12.81 2.83
C ALA A 131 38.72 -11.61 2.01
N SER A 132 39.29 -11.48 0.81
CA SER A 132 38.82 -10.56 -0.22
C SER A 132 37.74 -11.25 -1.09
N THR A 133 37.50 -10.75 -2.30
CA THR A 133 36.49 -11.29 -3.22
C THR A 133 36.93 -11.09 -4.67
N MET A 134 36.51 -11.97 -5.58
CA MET A 134 36.73 -11.76 -7.02
C MET A 134 36.10 -10.46 -7.54
N LEU A 135 35.06 -9.94 -6.87
CA LEU A 135 34.33 -8.73 -7.24
C LEU A 135 35.15 -7.43 -7.09
N VAL A 136 36.40 -7.51 -6.61
CA VAL A 136 37.34 -6.38 -6.66
C VAL A 136 37.79 -6.09 -8.10
N HIS A 137 37.77 -7.09 -8.98
CA HIS A 137 38.13 -6.94 -10.39
C HIS A 137 37.00 -6.31 -11.21
N LYS A 138 37.36 -5.66 -12.32
CA LYS A 138 36.38 -5.25 -13.32
C LYS A 138 35.80 -6.49 -14.01
N PRO A 139 34.48 -6.54 -14.26
CA PRO A 139 33.87 -7.63 -15.01
C PRO A 139 34.32 -7.62 -16.48
N THR A 140 34.27 -8.79 -17.13
CA THR A 140 34.52 -8.90 -18.56
C THR A 140 33.24 -8.69 -19.36
N ALA A 141 33.39 -8.24 -20.61
CA ALA A 141 32.25 -7.98 -21.50
C ALA A 141 31.71 -9.24 -22.17
N THR A 142 32.51 -10.31 -22.23
CA THR A 142 32.17 -11.56 -22.89
C THR A 142 32.55 -12.78 -22.03
N PRO A 143 31.88 -13.93 -22.23
CA PRO A 143 32.13 -15.15 -21.49
C PRO A 143 33.42 -15.89 -21.90
N GLU A 144 34.11 -15.48 -22.97
CA GLU A 144 35.38 -16.07 -23.40
C GLU A 144 36.58 -15.50 -22.64
N GLU A 145 36.46 -14.27 -22.13
CA GLU A 145 37.51 -13.63 -21.35
C GLU A 145 37.55 -14.22 -19.93
N ARG A 146 38.76 -14.33 -19.37
CA ARG A 146 39.02 -14.86 -18.04
C ARG A 146 39.71 -13.80 -17.18
N ILE A 147 39.29 -13.69 -15.92
CA ILE A 147 39.87 -12.80 -14.92
C ILE A 147 41.00 -13.55 -14.21
N SER A 148 42.21 -13.00 -14.29
CA SER A 148 43.37 -13.44 -13.53
C SER A 148 43.71 -12.42 -12.43
N GLU A 149 44.67 -12.72 -11.57
CA GLU A 149 45.06 -11.80 -10.50
C GLU A 149 45.63 -10.46 -11.00
N GLU A 150 46.09 -10.41 -12.25
CA GLU A 150 46.61 -9.22 -12.93
C GLU A 150 45.53 -8.40 -13.64
N SER A 151 44.30 -8.91 -13.70
CA SER A 151 43.20 -8.20 -14.34
C SER A 151 42.86 -6.90 -13.58
N PRO A 152 42.39 -5.84 -14.26
CA PRO A 152 42.17 -4.54 -13.63
C PRO A 152 41.22 -4.60 -12.43
N ILE A 153 41.58 -3.90 -11.35
CA ILE A 153 40.72 -3.67 -10.19
C ILE A 153 39.69 -2.57 -10.52
N GLY A 154 38.44 -2.76 -10.12
CA GLY A 154 37.35 -1.80 -10.31
C GLY A 154 36.04 -2.30 -9.74
N ALA A 155 35.87 -2.13 -8.43
CA ALA A 155 34.65 -2.48 -7.70
C ALA A 155 33.42 -1.73 -8.23
N SER A 156 32.32 -2.45 -8.43
CA SER A 156 31.06 -1.89 -8.95
C SER A 156 30.14 -1.28 -7.89
N TRP A 157 30.40 -1.53 -6.60
CA TRP A 157 29.52 -1.14 -5.49
C TRP A 157 30.26 -1.14 -4.13
N ALA A 158 29.57 -0.72 -3.07
CA ALA A 158 30.17 -0.41 -1.77
C ALA A 158 30.89 -1.59 -1.09
N TYR A 159 30.36 -2.82 -1.19
CA TYR A 159 30.98 -3.98 -0.54
C TYR A 159 32.36 -4.34 -1.13
N PRO A 160 32.52 -4.60 -2.45
CA PRO A 160 33.84 -4.88 -3.01
C PRO A 160 34.77 -3.67 -2.92
N GLN A 161 34.25 -2.44 -2.93
CA GLN A 161 35.08 -1.26 -2.69
C GLN A 161 35.73 -1.31 -1.30
N SER A 162 34.99 -1.70 -0.25
CA SER A 162 35.58 -1.87 1.08
C SER A 162 36.69 -2.93 1.11
N LYS A 163 36.63 -3.95 0.23
CA LYS A 163 37.67 -4.97 0.09
C LYS A 163 38.90 -4.42 -0.64
N VAL A 164 38.70 -3.63 -1.70
CA VAL A 164 39.79 -2.89 -2.38
C VAL A 164 40.52 -1.97 -1.41
N ASP A 165 39.77 -1.18 -0.63
CA ASP A 165 40.34 -0.26 0.36
C ASP A 165 41.12 -1.01 1.45
N THR A 166 40.65 -2.21 1.82
CA THR A 166 41.34 -3.06 2.81
C THR A 166 42.59 -3.73 2.22
N GLU A 167 42.56 -4.18 0.96
CA GLU A 167 43.76 -4.68 0.26
C GLU A 167 44.83 -3.60 0.19
N ALA A 168 44.45 -2.36 -0.18
CA ALA A 168 45.36 -1.22 -0.21
C ALA A 168 45.92 -0.88 1.18
N LEU A 169 45.07 -0.94 2.22
CA LEU A 169 45.51 -0.74 3.61
C LEU A 169 46.53 -1.81 4.04
N LEU A 170 46.28 -3.07 3.71
CA LEU A 170 47.18 -4.16 4.05
C LEU A 170 48.50 -4.02 3.30
N HIS A 171 48.49 -3.67 2.01
CA HIS A 171 49.71 -3.36 1.24
C HIS A 171 50.56 -2.28 1.93
N GLU A 172 49.94 -1.28 2.56
CA GLU A 172 50.66 -0.21 3.26
C GLU A 172 51.09 -0.55 4.70
N ARG A 173 50.41 -1.50 5.36
CA ARG A 173 50.50 -1.70 6.83
C ARG A 173 50.85 -3.12 7.27
N HIS A 174 51.00 -4.08 6.37
CA HIS A 174 51.31 -5.47 6.74
C HIS A 174 52.72 -5.63 7.35
N GLY A 175 53.62 -4.69 7.10
CA GLY A 175 54.96 -4.66 7.69
C GLY A 175 55.76 -5.90 7.30
N ASN A 176 56.24 -6.66 8.29
CA ASN A 176 57.01 -7.88 8.04
C ASN A 176 56.15 -9.14 7.90
N ILE A 177 54.83 -9.03 8.04
CA ILE A 177 53.91 -10.18 8.00
C ILE A 177 53.56 -10.49 6.55
N PRO A 178 53.84 -11.70 6.03
CA PRO A 178 53.40 -12.09 4.69
C PRO A 178 51.87 -12.03 4.57
N ALA A 179 51.35 -11.36 3.55
CA ALA A 179 49.93 -11.11 3.35
C ALA A 179 49.40 -11.84 2.10
N VAL A 180 48.27 -12.52 2.25
CA VAL A 180 47.53 -13.15 1.16
C VAL A 180 46.19 -12.43 0.99
N PHE A 181 45.91 -11.96 -0.23
CA PHE A 181 44.60 -11.43 -0.61
C PHE A 181 43.81 -12.55 -1.28
N LEU A 182 43.03 -13.28 -0.48
CA LEU A 182 42.22 -14.40 -0.95
C LEU A 182 40.97 -13.86 -1.65
N ARG A 183 41.03 -13.72 -2.97
CA ARG A 183 39.94 -13.23 -3.81
C ARG A 183 39.02 -14.39 -4.18
N ALA A 184 38.25 -14.86 -3.20
CA ALA A 184 37.33 -15.97 -3.39
C ALA A 184 36.10 -15.59 -4.25
N ALA A 185 35.64 -16.55 -5.03
CA ALA A 185 34.34 -16.54 -5.71
C ALA A 185 33.16 -16.67 -4.73
N GLY A 186 31.93 -16.55 -5.23
CA GLY A 186 30.74 -16.73 -4.41
C GLY A 186 30.67 -18.13 -3.80
N VAL A 187 30.61 -18.24 -2.47
CA VAL A 187 30.66 -19.53 -1.78
C VAL A 187 29.28 -20.15 -1.67
N TYR A 188 29.14 -21.43 -2.01
CA TYR A 188 27.91 -22.22 -1.85
C TYR A 188 28.19 -23.58 -1.20
N ASP A 189 27.13 -24.29 -0.82
CA ASP A 189 27.16 -25.68 -0.37
C ASP A 189 25.97 -26.48 -0.93
N ASP A 190 25.88 -27.75 -0.55
CA ASP A 190 24.77 -28.65 -0.93
C ASP A 190 23.37 -28.18 -0.45
N ASP A 191 23.31 -27.26 0.52
CA ASP A 191 22.06 -26.63 0.99
C ASP A 191 21.75 -25.33 0.22
N GLY A 192 22.58 -24.95 -0.76
CA GLY A 192 22.39 -23.76 -1.58
C GLY A 192 22.66 -22.44 -0.86
N ARG A 193 23.43 -22.44 0.24
CA ARG A 193 23.74 -21.25 1.06
C ARG A 193 24.56 -20.22 0.32
N SER A 194 23.88 -19.45 -0.54
CA SER A 194 24.37 -18.29 -1.28
C SER A 194 23.16 -17.41 -1.55
N ALA A 195 23.17 -16.16 -1.05
CA ALA A 195 21.97 -15.31 -1.05
C ALA A 195 21.34 -15.13 -2.44
N PHE A 196 22.17 -14.96 -3.47
CA PHE A 196 21.71 -14.80 -4.86
C PHE A 196 21.17 -16.12 -5.44
N LEU A 197 21.89 -17.22 -5.24
CA LEU A 197 21.50 -18.53 -5.74
C LEU A 197 20.20 -19.01 -5.07
N ALA A 198 20.12 -18.90 -3.75
CA ALA A 198 18.94 -19.29 -3.00
C ALA A 198 17.71 -18.48 -3.40
N GLN A 199 17.85 -17.17 -3.61
CA GLN A 199 16.76 -16.33 -4.07
C GLN A 199 16.29 -16.71 -5.47
N GLN A 200 17.22 -17.01 -6.39
CA GLN A 200 16.89 -17.46 -7.74
C GLN A 200 16.11 -18.79 -7.71
N ILE A 201 16.59 -19.76 -6.93
CA ILE A 201 15.92 -21.06 -6.74
C ILE A 201 14.53 -20.88 -6.11
N SER A 202 14.38 -20.01 -5.09
CA SER A 202 13.09 -19.78 -4.43
C SER A 202 12.05 -19.20 -5.40
N GLN A 203 12.44 -18.26 -6.25
CA GLN A 203 11.53 -17.67 -7.23
C GLN A 203 10.98 -18.71 -8.22
N ILE A 204 11.81 -19.69 -8.61
CA ILE A 204 11.42 -20.80 -9.49
C ILE A 204 10.51 -21.79 -8.74
N TYR A 205 10.85 -22.14 -7.50
CA TYR A 205 10.04 -23.02 -6.65
C TYR A 205 8.63 -22.44 -6.41
N GLU A 206 8.56 -21.14 -6.10
CA GLU A 206 7.32 -20.40 -5.83
C GLU A 206 6.49 -20.08 -7.10
N HIS A 207 6.94 -20.48 -8.30
CA HIS A 207 6.32 -20.13 -9.59
C HIS A 207 6.06 -18.61 -9.75
N ARG A 208 6.97 -17.79 -9.22
CA ARG A 208 6.79 -16.33 -9.32
C ARG A 208 7.01 -15.90 -10.75
N LEU A 209 6.10 -15.12 -11.32
CA LEU A 209 6.21 -14.62 -12.70
C LEU A 209 7.57 -13.95 -13.00
N ILE A 210 8.19 -13.32 -12.00
CA ILE A 210 9.50 -12.67 -12.12
C ILE A 210 10.65 -13.64 -12.43
N SER A 211 10.54 -14.94 -12.09
CA SER A 211 11.57 -15.95 -12.40
C SER A 211 11.79 -16.12 -13.90
N HIS A 212 10.79 -15.82 -14.72
CA HIS A 212 10.89 -15.89 -16.18
C HIS A 212 11.53 -14.67 -16.81
N PHE A 213 11.85 -13.61 -16.05
CA PHE A 213 12.38 -12.37 -16.60
C PHE A 213 13.78 -12.07 -16.07
N TYR A 214 14.72 -11.80 -16.98
CA TYR A 214 16.08 -11.40 -16.63
C TYR A 214 16.50 -10.12 -17.37
N PRO A 215 17.05 -9.10 -16.68
CA PRO A 215 17.38 -7.83 -17.33
C PRO A 215 18.69 -7.85 -18.14
N GLY A 216 19.46 -8.93 -18.10
CA GLY A 216 20.81 -9.01 -18.66
C GLY A 216 21.02 -10.04 -19.76
N MET A 217 22.28 -10.35 -20.05
CA MET A 217 22.66 -11.42 -20.96
C MET A 217 22.37 -12.78 -20.32
N LEU A 218 21.67 -13.66 -21.03
CA LEU A 218 21.31 -14.99 -20.52
C LEU A 218 22.54 -15.89 -20.24
N CYS A 219 23.65 -15.61 -20.92
CA CYS A 219 24.94 -16.26 -20.70
C CYS A 219 25.83 -15.58 -19.65
N ALA A 220 25.36 -14.49 -19.00
CA ALA A 220 26.10 -13.85 -17.91
C ALA A 220 26.40 -14.90 -16.84
N ALA A 221 27.68 -15.09 -16.55
CA ALA A 221 28.19 -16.18 -15.73
C ALA A 221 29.16 -15.64 -14.68
N GLN A 222 28.99 -16.09 -13.44
CA GLN A 222 29.84 -15.69 -12.31
C GLN A 222 30.39 -16.93 -11.63
N SER A 223 31.71 -16.99 -11.49
CA SER A 223 32.38 -18.07 -10.79
C SER A 223 31.85 -18.18 -9.36
N SER A 224 31.63 -19.42 -8.94
CA SER A 224 31.27 -19.80 -7.59
C SER A 224 32.32 -20.78 -7.06
N VAL A 225 32.30 -21.07 -5.77
CA VAL A 225 33.18 -22.08 -5.18
C VAL A 225 32.43 -22.85 -4.11
N HIS A 226 32.53 -24.17 -4.14
CA HIS A 226 31.95 -24.97 -3.07
C HIS A 226 32.73 -24.76 -1.77
N ARG A 227 32.03 -24.68 -0.63
CA ARG A 227 32.62 -24.39 0.68
C ARG A 227 33.78 -25.32 1.03
N GLU A 228 33.64 -26.60 0.71
CA GLU A 228 34.68 -27.62 0.95
C GLU A 228 35.93 -27.42 0.10
N ASP A 229 35.77 -26.91 -1.13
CA ASP A 229 36.89 -26.65 -2.04
C ASP A 229 37.64 -25.38 -1.64
N LEU A 230 36.91 -24.34 -1.19
CA LEU A 230 37.52 -23.16 -0.59
C LEU A 230 38.32 -23.53 0.68
N ALA A 231 37.77 -24.41 1.51
CA ALA A 231 38.46 -24.88 2.70
C ALA A 231 39.74 -25.67 2.38
N ASP A 232 39.70 -26.50 1.33
CA ASP A 232 40.89 -27.19 0.79
C ASP A 232 41.97 -26.20 0.31
N ALA A 233 41.57 -25.14 -0.40
CA ALA A 233 42.47 -24.11 -0.90
C ALA A 233 43.19 -23.39 0.26
N VAL A 234 42.44 -22.95 1.28
CA VAL A 234 42.99 -22.25 2.44
C VAL A 234 43.92 -23.16 3.25
N VAL A 235 43.55 -24.42 3.43
CA VAL A 235 44.41 -25.43 4.07
C VAL A 235 45.77 -25.52 3.36
N ARG A 236 45.77 -25.69 2.04
CA ARG A 236 47.02 -25.81 1.25
C ARG A 236 47.84 -24.53 1.31
N LEU A 237 47.16 -23.39 1.36
CA LEU A 237 47.77 -22.08 1.48
C LEU A 237 48.49 -21.90 2.82
N VAL A 238 47.90 -22.39 3.92
CA VAL A 238 48.54 -22.40 5.25
C VAL A 238 49.72 -23.39 5.28
N ASP A 239 49.56 -24.58 4.69
CA ASP A 239 50.62 -25.59 4.68
C ASP A 239 51.85 -25.15 3.88
N ARG A 240 51.64 -24.41 2.78
CA ARG A 240 52.70 -23.93 1.87
C ARG A 240 53.20 -22.53 2.19
N ARG A 241 52.79 -21.94 3.31
CA ARG A 241 53.05 -20.52 3.64
C ARG A 241 54.51 -20.07 3.54
N HIS A 242 55.48 -20.97 3.73
CA HIS A 242 56.91 -20.67 3.61
C HIS A 242 57.43 -20.62 2.16
N ASP A 243 56.66 -21.18 1.22
CA ASP A 243 57.00 -21.24 -0.22
C ASP A 243 56.27 -20.15 -1.03
N LEU A 244 55.43 -19.34 -0.38
CA LEU A 244 54.62 -18.31 -1.02
C LEU A 244 55.32 -16.93 -0.98
N PRO A 245 55.06 -16.05 -1.97
CA PRO A 245 55.58 -14.69 -1.93
C PRO A 245 55.03 -13.91 -0.74
N SER A 246 55.75 -12.86 -0.33
CA SER A 246 55.39 -12.02 0.83
C SER A 246 54.04 -11.32 0.66
N GLU A 247 53.66 -10.99 -0.57
CA GLU A 247 52.32 -10.53 -0.92
C GLU A 247 51.77 -11.40 -2.05
N LEU A 248 50.58 -11.96 -1.83
CA LEU A 248 49.96 -12.88 -2.78
C LEU A 248 48.47 -12.57 -2.98
N PRO A 249 48.08 -11.90 -4.08
CA PRO A 249 46.71 -12.01 -4.56
C PRO A 249 46.49 -13.42 -5.13
N LEU A 250 45.37 -14.04 -4.78
CA LEU A 250 45.01 -15.37 -5.24
C LEU A 250 43.52 -15.50 -5.52
N LEU A 251 43.16 -15.86 -6.75
CA LEU A 251 41.78 -16.19 -7.13
C LEU A 251 41.47 -17.65 -6.83
N VAL A 252 40.33 -17.89 -6.18
CA VAL A 252 39.83 -19.23 -5.85
C VAL A 252 38.37 -19.33 -6.25
N GLY A 253 38.10 -20.20 -7.23
CA GLY A 253 36.75 -20.48 -7.70
C GLY A 253 36.70 -21.48 -8.84
N GLU A 254 35.50 -21.74 -9.34
CA GLU A 254 35.28 -22.62 -10.49
C GLU A 254 35.62 -21.89 -11.80
N PRO A 255 36.46 -22.48 -12.67
CA PRO A 255 36.91 -21.83 -13.91
C PRO A 255 35.86 -21.88 -15.05
N ASP A 256 34.79 -22.66 -14.85
CA ASP A 256 33.69 -22.83 -15.80
C ASP A 256 32.35 -22.78 -15.05
N PRO A 257 31.83 -21.57 -14.75
CA PRO A 257 30.52 -21.39 -14.13
C PRO A 257 29.37 -21.42 -15.16
N PRO A 258 28.17 -21.87 -14.75
CA PRO A 258 26.98 -21.79 -15.59
C PRO A 258 26.50 -20.36 -15.81
N GLY A 259 25.86 -20.12 -16.95
CA GLY A 259 25.16 -18.86 -17.24
C GLY A 259 23.83 -18.74 -16.49
N TYR A 260 23.28 -17.53 -16.38
CA TYR A 260 22.01 -17.30 -15.68
C TYR A 260 20.85 -18.18 -16.19
N ALA A 261 20.67 -18.30 -17.51
CA ALA A 261 19.61 -19.14 -18.09
C ALA A 261 19.88 -20.63 -17.88
N GLU A 262 21.14 -21.05 -17.89
CA GLU A 262 21.50 -22.44 -17.63
C GLU A 262 21.14 -22.85 -16.19
N ILE A 263 21.38 -21.97 -15.20
CA ILE A 263 20.92 -22.19 -13.82
C ILE A 263 19.39 -22.31 -13.77
N GLN A 264 18.66 -21.42 -14.46
CA GLN A 264 17.19 -21.46 -14.53
C GLN A 264 16.69 -22.79 -15.09
N ASP A 265 17.28 -23.24 -16.20
CA ASP A 265 16.90 -24.48 -16.87
C ASP A 265 17.18 -25.71 -16.00
N ILE A 266 18.38 -25.82 -15.42
CA ILE A 266 18.73 -26.95 -14.53
C ILE A 266 17.80 -27.00 -13.31
N VAL A 267 17.56 -25.85 -12.67
CA VAL A 267 16.73 -25.78 -11.46
C VAL A 267 15.26 -26.04 -11.80
N GLY A 268 14.74 -25.48 -12.88
CA GLY A 268 13.36 -25.67 -13.29
C GLY A 268 13.06 -27.10 -13.75
N GLU A 269 13.97 -27.74 -14.48
CA GLU A 269 13.87 -29.16 -14.83
C GLU A 269 13.88 -30.03 -13.57
N ALA A 270 14.82 -29.77 -12.63
CA ALA A 270 14.91 -30.52 -11.38
C ALA A 270 13.70 -30.30 -10.45
N LEU A 271 13.07 -29.12 -10.48
CA LEU A 271 11.91 -28.79 -9.66
C LEU A 271 10.60 -29.32 -10.25
N HIS A 272 10.37 -29.04 -11.53
CA HIS A 272 9.05 -29.15 -12.17
C HIS A 272 8.99 -30.15 -13.32
N GLY A 273 10.13 -30.68 -13.78
CA GLY A 273 10.19 -31.64 -14.90
C GLY A 273 9.88 -31.03 -16.27
N GLU A 274 9.99 -29.70 -16.39
CA GLU A 274 9.81 -28.94 -17.62
C GLU A 274 10.91 -27.88 -17.77
N GLY A 275 11.26 -27.57 -19.02
CA GLY A 275 12.24 -26.52 -19.32
C GLY A 275 11.76 -25.13 -18.90
N TRP A 276 12.61 -24.36 -18.22
CA TRP A 276 12.24 -23.09 -17.59
C TRP A 276 12.63 -21.88 -18.41
N LYS A 277 11.77 -21.55 -19.38
CA LYS A 277 12.07 -20.50 -20.35
C LYS A 277 12.30 -19.14 -19.68
N THR A 278 13.52 -18.63 -19.80
CA THR A 278 13.93 -17.29 -19.34
C THR A 278 13.87 -16.29 -20.48
N ILE A 279 13.19 -15.16 -20.27
CA ILE A 279 12.98 -14.09 -21.23
C ILE A 279 13.81 -12.88 -20.82
N ARG A 280 14.60 -12.36 -21.77
CA ARG A 280 15.36 -11.13 -21.56
C ARG A 280 14.44 -9.91 -21.62
N ILE A 281 14.53 -9.04 -20.62
CA ILE A 281 13.87 -7.73 -20.62
C ILE A 281 14.93 -6.61 -20.67
N PRO A 282 14.67 -5.47 -21.33
CA PRO A 282 15.59 -4.35 -21.30
C PRO A 282 15.81 -3.80 -19.87
N GLN A 283 17.05 -3.52 -19.47
CA GLN A 283 17.38 -2.97 -18.15
C GLN A 283 16.55 -1.73 -17.74
N PRO A 284 16.26 -0.74 -18.64
CA PRO A 284 15.42 0.40 -18.26
C PRO A 284 13.98 0.00 -17.90
N LEU A 285 13.42 -0.99 -18.61
CA LEU A 285 12.08 -1.50 -18.35
C LEU A 285 12.04 -2.24 -17.01
N ALA A 286 13.08 -3.05 -16.73
CA ALA A 286 13.23 -3.71 -15.44
C ALA A 286 13.32 -2.71 -14.27
N LYS A 287 14.08 -1.62 -14.43
CA LYS A 287 14.17 -0.53 -13.45
C LYS A 287 12.81 0.12 -13.19
N ALA A 288 12.08 0.46 -14.25
CA ALA A 288 10.75 1.06 -14.12
C ALA A 288 9.77 0.10 -13.42
N GLY A 289 9.81 -1.19 -13.76
CA GLY A 289 8.99 -2.22 -13.12
C GLY A 289 9.24 -2.33 -11.62
N ILE A 290 10.51 -2.34 -11.18
CA ILE A 290 10.87 -2.41 -9.76
C ILE A 290 10.50 -1.13 -9.01
N ILE A 291 10.64 0.05 -9.62
CA ILE A 291 10.18 1.31 -9.01
C ILE A 291 8.67 1.28 -8.78
N LEU A 292 7.91 0.90 -9.82
CA LEU A 292 6.45 0.81 -9.76
C LEU A 292 6.00 -0.23 -8.73
N GLN A 293 6.68 -1.38 -8.69
CA GLN A 293 6.42 -2.45 -7.73
C GLN A 293 6.68 -1.99 -6.29
N ASN A 294 7.82 -1.34 -6.03
CA ASN A 294 8.16 -0.79 -4.72
C ASN A 294 7.14 0.27 -4.28
N GLU A 295 6.69 1.13 -5.20
CA GLU A 295 5.73 2.19 -4.87
C GLU A 295 4.30 1.66 -4.66
N ALA A 296 3.91 0.62 -5.41
CA ALA A 296 2.57 0.01 -5.34
C ALA A 296 2.42 -1.05 -4.25
N LEU A 297 3.41 -1.93 -4.09
CA LEU A 297 3.37 -3.08 -3.17
C LEU A 297 4.17 -2.85 -1.88
N GLY A 298 5.12 -1.90 -1.87
CA GLY A 298 5.97 -1.60 -0.72
C GLY A 298 6.78 -2.81 -0.23
N SER A 299 7.12 -3.73 -1.14
CA SER A 299 8.04 -4.83 -0.88
C SER A 299 9.46 -4.27 -0.75
N GLU A 300 10.19 -4.69 0.30
CA GLU A 300 11.64 -4.57 0.30
C GLU A 300 12.23 -5.64 -0.63
N ASP A 301 12.00 -5.51 -1.94
CA ASP A 301 12.39 -6.56 -2.88
C ASP A 301 13.91 -6.78 -2.87
N PHE A 302 14.32 -8.05 -2.89
CA PHE A 302 15.73 -8.47 -2.93
C PHE A 302 16.47 -7.86 -4.13
N ILE A 303 15.80 -7.72 -5.28
CA ILE A 303 16.39 -7.18 -6.52
C ILE A 303 16.60 -5.68 -6.36
N LYS A 304 17.87 -5.26 -6.32
CA LYS A 304 18.26 -3.84 -6.20
C LYS A 304 18.63 -3.25 -7.57
N PRO A 305 18.52 -1.92 -7.75
CA PRO A 305 18.88 -1.27 -9.02
C PRO A 305 20.30 -1.59 -9.52
N TRP A 306 21.27 -1.70 -8.61
CA TRP A 306 22.65 -2.04 -8.95
C TRP A 306 22.78 -3.47 -9.53
N MET A 307 21.94 -4.41 -9.09
CA MET A 307 21.92 -5.78 -9.61
C MET A 307 21.43 -5.81 -11.07
N ILE A 308 20.55 -4.87 -11.44
CA ILE A 308 20.08 -4.71 -12.81
C ILE A 308 21.21 -4.18 -13.69
N ASP A 309 22.01 -3.23 -13.18
CA ASP A 309 23.13 -2.65 -13.92
C ASP A 309 24.23 -3.69 -14.18
N SER A 310 24.51 -4.54 -13.19
CA SER A 310 25.48 -5.64 -13.28
C SER A 310 24.96 -6.92 -13.96
N SER A 311 23.75 -6.92 -14.52
CA SER A 311 23.14 -8.15 -15.07
C SER A 311 23.83 -8.69 -16.33
N ASN A 312 24.70 -7.91 -16.96
CA ASN A 312 25.50 -8.33 -18.11
C ASN A 312 26.94 -8.72 -17.73
N ASP A 313 27.31 -8.61 -16.44
CA ASP A 313 28.69 -8.75 -15.99
C ASP A 313 29.12 -10.23 -15.97
N HIS A 314 30.29 -10.52 -16.55
CA HIS A 314 30.92 -11.84 -16.47
C HIS A 314 32.11 -11.82 -15.51
N TYR A 315 32.17 -12.82 -14.62
CA TYR A 315 33.26 -13.04 -13.67
C TYR A 315 33.74 -14.49 -13.77
N ILE A 316 34.44 -14.81 -14.86
CA ILE A 316 34.95 -16.17 -15.06
C ILE A 316 36.44 -16.20 -14.79
N LEU A 317 36.88 -17.06 -13.88
CA LEU A 317 38.24 -16.98 -13.32
C LEU A 317 39.26 -17.86 -14.07
N ASP A 318 40.47 -17.33 -14.19
CA ASP A 318 41.68 -18.12 -14.46
C ASP A 318 42.32 -18.54 -13.13
N ILE A 319 42.31 -19.85 -12.86
CA ILE A 319 42.85 -20.43 -11.61
C ILE A 319 44.28 -20.96 -11.76
N SER A 320 44.99 -20.59 -12.82
CA SER A 320 46.35 -21.08 -13.09
C SER A 320 47.35 -20.80 -11.94
N ARG A 321 47.17 -19.70 -11.20
CA ARG A 321 47.99 -19.37 -10.03
C ARG A 321 47.71 -20.31 -8.85
N ALA A 322 46.45 -20.61 -8.56
CA ALA A 322 46.08 -21.58 -7.53
C ALA A 322 46.58 -22.99 -7.85
N ARG A 323 46.52 -23.39 -9.13
CA ARG A 323 47.09 -24.66 -9.62
C ARG A 323 48.60 -24.73 -9.42
N SER A 324 49.33 -23.71 -9.85
CA SER A 324 50.80 -23.72 -9.80
C SER A 324 51.36 -23.61 -8.39
N LEU A 325 50.82 -22.71 -7.56
CA LEU A 325 51.35 -22.46 -6.21
C LEU A 325 50.84 -23.48 -5.18
N LEU A 326 49.56 -23.87 -5.25
CA LEU A 326 48.93 -24.72 -4.23
C LEU A 326 48.70 -26.17 -4.69
N GLY A 327 48.81 -26.46 -5.99
CA GLY A 327 48.37 -27.74 -6.56
C GLY A 327 46.86 -27.94 -6.35
N TRP A 328 46.08 -26.85 -6.36
CA TRP A 328 44.65 -26.85 -6.07
C TRP A 328 43.81 -26.74 -7.34
N GLU A 329 42.74 -27.52 -7.38
CA GLU A 329 41.63 -27.43 -8.33
C GLU A 329 40.32 -27.73 -7.59
N PRO A 330 39.19 -27.11 -7.99
CA PRO A 330 37.89 -27.42 -7.40
C PRO A 330 37.50 -28.87 -7.71
N LYS A 331 36.90 -29.55 -6.73
CA LYS A 331 36.39 -30.92 -6.88
C LYS A 331 34.89 -30.95 -7.16
N HIS A 332 34.20 -29.85 -6.87
CA HIS A 332 32.78 -29.65 -7.09
C HIS A 332 32.57 -28.66 -8.25
N ASN A 333 31.45 -28.79 -8.94
CA ASN A 333 30.97 -27.82 -9.91
C ASN A 333 29.52 -27.45 -9.60
N LEU A 334 29.16 -26.18 -9.76
CA LEU A 334 27.81 -25.71 -9.46
C LEU A 334 26.76 -26.43 -10.32
N ARG A 335 27.02 -26.67 -11.61
CA ARG A 335 26.09 -27.38 -12.52
C ARG A 335 25.66 -28.73 -11.96
N ASP A 336 26.62 -29.50 -11.45
CA ASP A 336 26.40 -30.84 -10.92
C ASP A 336 25.80 -30.81 -9.51
N THR A 337 25.98 -29.71 -8.78
CA THR A 337 25.48 -29.54 -7.40
C THR A 337 24.05 -28.99 -7.36
N LEU A 338 23.60 -28.26 -8.38
CA LEU A 338 22.24 -27.70 -8.47
C LEU A 338 21.12 -28.74 -8.23
N PRO A 339 21.16 -29.96 -8.82
CA PRO A 339 20.18 -31.00 -8.51
C PRO A 339 20.18 -31.43 -7.05
N THR A 340 21.34 -31.48 -6.40
CA THR A 340 21.47 -31.78 -4.96
C THR A 340 20.83 -30.70 -4.10
N ILE A 341 21.06 -29.43 -4.43
CA ILE A 341 20.44 -28.28 -3.75
C ILE A 341 18.91 -28.32 -3.88
N VAL A 342 18.42 -28.61 -5.09
CA VAL A 342 16.98 -28.76 -5.35
C VAL A 342 16.39 -29.94 -4.58
N ALA A 343 17.09 -31.07 -4.49
CA ALA A 343 16.67 -32.21 -3.69
C ALA A 343 16.61 -31.86 -2.19
N ALA A 344 17.57 -31.07 -1.68
CA ALA A 344 17.56 -30.59 -0.30
C ALA A 344 16.35 -29.68 -0.02
N LEU A 345 16.03 -28.75 -0.94
CA LEU A 345 14.84 -27.91 -0.89
C LEU A 345 13.55 -28.75 -0.87
N LYS A 346 13.41 -29.70 -1.79
CA LYS A 346 12.23 -30.59 -1.87
C LYS A 346 12.02 -31.43 -0.61
N ARG A 347 13.11 -31.86 0.02
CA ARG A 347 13.07 -32.73 1.20
C ARG A 347 12.58 -32.00 2.45
N HIS A 348 13.06 -30.77 2.69
CA HIS A 348 12.65 -29.96 3.86
C HIS A 348 12.53 -28.47 3.50
N PRO A 349 11.43 -28.03 2.84
CA PRO A 349 11.29 -26.67 2.34
C PRO A 349 11.44 -25.59 3.42
N ARG A 350 10.77 -25.74 4.57
CA ARG A 350 10.84 -24.78 5.67
C ARG A 350 12.26 -24.63 6.22
N ALA A 351 12.94 -25.75 6.48
CA ALA A 351 14.32 -25.74 6.97
C ALA A 351 15.27 -25.12 5.93
N TRP A 352 15.07 -25.42 4.65
CA TRP A 352 15.85 -24.83 3.57
C TRP A 352 15.66 -23.30 3.49
N TYR A 353 14.42 -22.80 3.56
CA TYR A 353 14.11 -21.37 3.58
C TYR A 353 14.75 -20.68 4.78
N ARG A 354 14.63 -21.27 5.98
CA ARG A 354 15.25 -20.75 7.21
C ARG A 354 16.78 -20.69 7.09
N ASN A 355 17.40 -21.76 6.62
CA ASN A 355 18.86 -21.84 6.44
C ASN A 355 19.39 -20.85 5.41
N ASN A 356 18.57 -20.51 4.41
CA ASN A 356 18.87 -19.52 3.39
C ASN A 356 18.36 -18.10 3.70
N LYS A 357 17.85 -17.86 4.92
CA LYS A 357 17.32 -16.57 5.39
C LYS A 357 16.17 -16.02 4.53
N LEU A 358 15.36 -16.92 3.97
CA LEU A 358 14.13 -16.62 3.25
C LEU A 358 12.91 -16.74 4.18
N ASN A 359 11.77 -16.20 3.77
CA ASN A 359 10.56 -16.21 4.59
C ASN A 359 9.92 -17.61 4.63
N GLU A 360 10.14 -18.35 5.73
CA GLU A 360 9.63 -19.72 5.90
C GLU A 360 8.09 -19.83 5.88
N ASN A 361 7.36 -18.73 6.13
CA ASN A 361 5.90 -18.72 6.05
C ASN A 361 5.39 -18.96 4.62
N LEU A 362 6.23 -18.66 3.62
CA LEU A 362 5.93 -18.90 2.20
C LEU A 362 6.00 -20.37 1.82
N VAL A 363 6.35 -21.30 2.72
CA VAL A 363 6.36 -22.74 2.43
C VAL A 363 5.77 -23.55 3.59
N ALA A 364 5.04 -22.88 4.49
CA ALA A 364 4.47 -23.48 5.69
C ALA A 364 3.24 -24.37 5.43
N TRP A 365 2.82 -24.54 4.17
CA TRP A 365 1.72 -25.42 3.78
C TRP A 365 2.11 -26.90 3.64
N ASP A 366 3.42 -27.21 3.61
CA ASP A 366 3.95 -28.55 3.28
C ASP A 366 4.22 -29.46 4.50
N GLU A 367 3.79 -29.09 5.72
CA GLU A 367 3.95 -29.96 6.91
C GLU A 367 2.61 -30.32 7.57
N GLU A 368 2.36 -31.64 7.67
CA GLU A 368 1.65 -32.22 8.81
C GLU A 368 2.49 -31.99 10.09
N PRO A 369 1.85 -31.76 11.25
CA PRO A 369 2.55 -31.38 12.47
C PRO A 369 3.55 -32.47 12.91
N GLU A 370 4.85 -32.16 12.84
CA GLU A 370 5.90 -32.98 13.43
C GLU A 370 5.69 -33.03 14.95
N ALA A 371 5.26 -34.20 15.43
CA ALA A 371 5.20 -34.51 16.84
C ALA A 371 6.60 -34.44 17.47
N GLU A 372 6.66 -33.71 18.59
CA GLU A 372 7.69 -33.72 19.63
C GLU A 372 8.65 -34.92 19.60
N LEU A 373 9.77 -34.76 18.90
CA LEU A 373 10.99 -35.53 19.11
C LEU A 373 12.04 -34.63 19.75
N ALA A 374 11.73 -34.09 20.92
CA ALA A 374 12.72 -33.61 21.89
C ALA A 374 12.10 -33.50 23.29
N GLY A 375 12.49 -34.42 24.18
CA GLY A 375 12.48 -34.16 25.62
C GLY A 375 11.52 -34.99 26.48
N SER A 376 11.86 -36.25 26.71
CA SER A 376 11.45 -36.95 27.93
C SER A 376 12.03 -36.21 29.15
N GLY A 377 11.21 -35.40 29.80
CA GLY A 377 11.53 -34.73 31.06
C GLY A 377 10.31 -34.73 31.96
N HIS A 378 10.35 -35.56 33.00
CA HIS A 378 9.32 -35.66 34.03
C HIS A 378 8.94 -34.30 34.61
N HIS A 379 7.67 -33.91 34.49
CA HIS A 379 7.02 -33.08 35.50
C HIS A 379 5.62 -33.63 35.84
N GLN A 380 5.50 -34.07 37.09
CA GLN A 380 4.26 -34.43 37.76
C GLN A 380 3.32 -33.21 37.86
N PRO A 381 2.00 -33.37 37.67
CA PRO A 381 1.04 -32.37 38.10
C PRO A 381 0.82 -32.51 39.62
N ALA A 382 1.16 -31.45 40.36
CA ALA A 382 0.79 -31.33 41.76
C ALA A 382 -0.73 -31.08 41.88
N ALA A 383 -1.36 -31.90 42.71
CA ALA A 383 -2.74 -31.78 43.11
C ALA A 383 -3.01 -30.49 43.88
N ALA A 384 -4.17 -29.87 43.63
CA ALA A 384 -4.88 -29.09 44.62
C ALA A 384 -6.38 -29.39 44.49
N ALA A 385 -6.87 -30.13 45.48
CA ALA A 385 -8.26 -30.46 45.71
C ALA A 385 -9.07 -29.21 46.12
N GLY A 386 -10.34 -29.19 45.74
CA GLY A 386 -11.30 -28.17 46.15
C GLY A 386 -12.71 -28.52 45.67
N THR A 387 -13.33 -29.46 46.38
CA THR A 387 -14.68 -30.00 46.20
C THR A 387 -15.82 -29.02 46.50
N GLY A 388 -16.94 -29.19 45.79
CA GLY A 388 -18.30 -28.80 46.21
C GLY A 388 -18.96 -27.84 45.21
N GLY A 389 -20.13 -28.08 44.63
CA GLY A 389 -21.15 -29.11 44.83
C GLY A 389 -22.15 -29.04 43.67
N ILE A 390 -22.90 -30.13 43.52
CA ILE A 390 -23.89 -30.42 42.48
C ILE A 390 -25.18 -29.62 42.74
N ASP A 391 -25.81 -29.06 41.70
CA ASP A 391 -27.25 -29.21 41.55
C ASP A 391 -27.75 -29.07 40.10
N HIS A 392 -28.56 -30.04 39.69
CA HIS A 392 -29.30 -30.10 38.43
C HIS A 392 -30.73 -29.60 38.66
N GLY A 393 -31.29 -28.81 37.73
CA GLY A 393 -32.70 -28.47 37.77
C GLY A 393 -33.25 -27.81 36.51
N GLY A 394 -33.89 -28.62 35.65
CA GLY A 394 -35.24 -28.39 35.11
C GLY A 394 -35.53 -27.24 34.12
N MET A 395 -35.83 -27.64 32.87
CA MET A 395 -36.94 -27.21 31.97
C MET A 395 -37.56 -25.81 32.13
N ASP A 396 -37.75 -25.07 31.02
CA ASP A 396 -38.97 -25.13 30.19
C ASP A 396 -38.93 -24.12 29.01
N HIS A 397 -39.78 -24.40 28.03
CA HIS A 397 -40.01 -23.77 26.74
C HIS A 397 -40.49 -22.31 26.76
N SER A 398 -40.33 -21.71 25.57
CA SER A 398 -41.18 -20.68 24.96
C SER A 398 -40.97 -19.23 25.38
N LYS A 399 -40.42 -18.44 24.44
CA LYS A 399 -41.09 -17.27 23.85
C LYS A 399 -40.29 -16.79 22.63
N MET A 400 -40.90 -16.98 21.46
CA MET A 400 -40.70 -16.07 20.35
C MET A 400 -41.27 -14.71 20.79
N ASP A 401 -40.47 -13.66 20.69
CA ASP A 401 -40.99 -12.30 20.54
C ASP A 401 -40.12 -11.54 19.53
N HIS A 402 -40.84 -10.82 18.69
CA HIS A 402 -40.37 -10.10 17.52
C HIS A 402 -39.61 -8.82 17.87
N ALA A 403 -38.69 -8.45 16.95
CA ALA A 403 -38.35 -7.09 16.52
C ALA A 403 -37.94 -6.03 17.57
N ALA A 404 -36.67 -5.60 17.51
CA ALA A 404 -36.29 -4.20 17.30
C ALA A 404 -34.77 -4.07 17.12
N MET A 405 -34.38 -3.39 16.04
CA MET A 405 -33.03 -2.88 15.80
C MET A 405 -32.61 -1.94 16.94
N GLY A 406 -31.47 -2.22 17.56
CA GLY A 406 -30.83 -1.34 18.52
C GLY A 406 -29.34 -1.63 18.55
N HIS A 407 -28.53 -0.71 18.02
CA HIS A 407 -27.11 -0.64 18.31
C HIS A 407 -26.96 -0.35 19.81
N GLY A 408 -26.77 -1.41 20.60
CA GLY A 408 -26.52 -1.35 22.03
C GLY A 408 -25.06 -1.62 22.32
N SER A 409 -24.28 -0.56 22.49
CA SER A 409 -22.96 -0.57 23.11
C SER A 409 -23.09 -0.92 24.60
N GLY A 410 -22.62 -2.10 24.99
CA GLY A 410 -22.41 -2.47 26.39
C GLY A 410 -20.92 -2.51 26.71
N ALA A 411 -20.39 -1.42 27.24
CA ALA A 411 -19.06 -1.37 27.82
C ALA A 411 -19.05 -2.15 29.14
N ALA A 412 -18.24 -3.21 29.21
CA ALA A 412 -17.73 -3.73 30.47
C ALA A 412 -16.29 -3.22 30.62
N VAL A 413 -16.10 -2.28 31.54
CA VAL A 413 -14.80 -1.76 31.95
C VAL A 413 -13.98 -2.91 32.53
N ALA A 414 -12.92 -3.30 31.83
CA ALA A 414 -11.81 -4.04 32.39
C ALA A 414 -10.55 -3.17 32.25
N VAL A 415 -10.16 -2.55 33.36
CA VAL A 415 -8.83 -1.98 33.53
C VAL A 415 -7.85 -3.15 33.46
N MET A 416 -7.12 -3.29 32.36
CA MET A 416 -6.03 -4.26 32.26
C MET A 416 -4.78 -3.65 31.64
N SER A 417 -3.69 -4.00 32.32
CA SER A 417 -2.29 -3.66 32.17
C SER A 417 -1.75 -3.76 30.75
N ASP A 418 -0.87 -2.81 30.46
CA ASP A 418 0.12 -2.79 29.38
C ASP A 418 0.90 -4.12 29.34
N HIS A 419 0.57 -4.94 28.33
CA HIS A 419 1.29 -6.10 27.75
C HIS A 419 0.31 -7.22 27.35
N GLY A 420 -0.33 -7.07 26.17
CA GLY A 420 -1.18 -8.11 25.57
C GLY A 420 -1.91 -7.75 24.26
N GLY A 421 -1.65 -6.58 23.65
CA GLY A 421 -2.56 -5.96 22.67
C GLY A 421 -2.71 -6.61 21.29
N HIS A 422 -1.77 -7.44 20.81
CA HIS A 422 -1.84 -7.96 19.44
C HIS A 422 -2.77 -9.18 19.27
N GLY A 423 -2.86 -10.07 20.27
CA GLY A 423 -3.68 -11.28 20.17
C GLY A 423 -5.18 -11.00 20.27
N ASP A 424 -5.56 -10.09 21.16
CA ASP A 424 -6.97 -9.82 21.49
C ASP A 424 -7.69 -9.04 20.36
N HIS A 425 -6.97 -8.13 19.69
CA HIS A 425 -7.53 -7.32 18.61
C HIS A 425 -7.68 -8.08 17.28
N MET A 426 -6.79 -9.04 16.99
CA MET A 426 -6.94 -9.96 15.85
C MET A 426 -8.13 -10.89 16.04
N ALA A 427 -8.38 -11.34 17.28
CA ALA A 427 -9.57 -12.13 17.61
C ALA A 427 -10.87 -11.32 17.48
N LEU A 428 -10.84 -10.01 17.76
CA LEU A 428 -11.95 -9.09 17.52
C LEU A 428 -12.24 -8.92 16.02
N MET A 429 -11.21 -8.68 15.20
CA MET A 429 -11.37 -8.57 13.74
C MET A 429 -11.95 -9.86 13.13
N ASP A 430 -11.45 -11.03 13.52
CA ASP A 430 -11.97 -12.32 13.06
C ASP A 430 -13.42 -12.59 13.54
N ARG A 431 -13.81 -12.07 14.72
CA ARG A 431 -15.21 -12.08 15.18
C ARG A 431 -16.11 -11.17 14.35
N ASP A 432 -15.67 -9.96 14.03
CA ASP A 432 -16.43 -9.02 13.21
C ASP A 432 -16.55 -9.51 11.76
N GLU A 433 -15.50 -10.13 11.22
CA GLU A 433 -15.55 -10.79 9.92
C GLU A 433 -16.58 -11.90 9.88
N ARG A 434 -16.64 -12.78 10.89
CA ARG A 434 -17.68 -13.82 10.98
C ARG A 434 -19.08 -13.23 11.03
N ARG A 435 -19.26 -12.10 11.75
CA ARG A 435 -20.55 -11.40 11.84
C ARG A 435 -20.97 -10.79 10.52
N ALA A 436 -20.05 -10.35 9.66
CA ALA A 436 -20.39 -9.73 8.37
C ALA A 436 -20.67 -10.74 7.24
N ARG A 437 -20.40 -12.04 7.42
CA ARG A 437 -20.55 -13.05 6.35
C ARG A 437 -21.97 -13.17 5.78
N TRP A 438 -23.01 -12.89 6.57
CA TRP A 438 -24.40 -12.92 6.08
C TRP A 438 -24.62 -11.95 4.91
N ALA A 439 -23.90 -10.81 4.89
CA ALA A 439 -24.01 -9.82 3.84
C ALA A 439 -23.52 -10.38 2.48
N LEU A 440 -22.48 -11.21 2.50
CA LEU A 440 -21.97 -11.89 1.32
C LEU A 440 -22.96 -12.95 0.80
N TYR A 441 -23.63 -13.69 1.69
CA TYR A 441 -24.72 -14.59 1.28
C TYR A 441 -25.94 -13.83 0.75
N ALA A 442 -26.27 -12.69 1.34
CA ALA A 442 -27.34 -11.83 0.85
C ALA A 442 -27.03 -11.33 -0.57
N ASN A 443 -25.78 -10.98 -0.89
CA ASN A 443 -25.37 -10.66 -2.27
C ASN A 443 -25.62 -11.81 -3.24
N ILE A 444 -25.34 -13.06 -2.85
CA ILE A 444 -25.64 -14.23 -3.69
C ILE A 444 -27.14 -14.31 -3.98
N GLY A 445 -27.97 -14.16 -2.93
CA GLY A 445 -29.43 -14.14 -3.06
C GLY A 445 -29.94 -13.01 -3.95
N LEU A 446 -29.40 -11.79 -3.80
CA LEU A 446 -29.75 -10.63 -4.63
C LEU A 446 -29.33 -10.82 -6.09
N GLY A 447 -28.17 -11.45 -6.34
CA GLY A 447 -27.73 -11.80 -7.69
C GLY A 447 -28.66 -12.81 -8.36
N LEU A 448 -29.06 -13.86 -7.65
CA LEU A 448 -30.03 -14.83 -8.15
C LEU A 448 -31.41 -14.21 -8.38
N TRP A 449 -31.87 -13.34 -7.47
CA TRP A 449 -33.09 -12.56 -7.66
C TRP A 449 -33.01 -11.73 -8.94
N LEU A 450 -31.95 -10.92 -9.10
CA LEU A 450 -31.76 -10.08 -10.27
C LEU A 450 -31.76 -10.91 -11.55
N ALA A 451 -31.09 -12.07 -11.55
CA ALA A 451 -31.05 -12.95 -12.72
C ALA A 451 -32.42 -13.54 -13.09
N SER A 452 -33.29 -13.77 -12.12
CA SER A 452 -34.66 -14.24 -12.36
C SER A 452 -35.66 -13.13 -12.65
N SER A 453 -35.35 -11.90 -12.24
CA SER A 453 -36.30 -10.79 -12.23
C SER A 453 -36.87 -10.39 -13.60
N PRO A 454 -36.15 -10.50 -14.74
CA PRO A 454 -36.73 -10.21 -16.05
C PRO A 454 -37.84 -11.18 -16.49
N LEU A 455 -37.95 -12.36 -15.86
CA LEU A 455 -39.05 -13.31 -16.08
C LEU A 455 -40.30 -12.95 -15.28
N ILE A 456 -40.13 -12.13 -14.23
CA ILE A 456 -41.19 -11.70 -13.31
C ILE A 456 -41.80 -10.38 -13.79
N TYR A 457 -40.94 -9.44 -14.20
CA TYR A 457 -41.38 -8.22 -14.86
C TYR A 457 -41.80 -8.56 -16.29
N ASP A 458 -42.87 -7.93 -16.78
CA ASP A 458 -43.41 -8.08 -18.15
C ASP A 458 -42.47 -7.42 -19.19
N SER A 459 -41.19 -7.76 -19.14
CA SER A 459 -40.08 -7.24 -19.96
C SER A 459 -40.24 -7.53 -21.45
N MET A 460 -41.08 -8.52 -21.78
CA MET A 460 -41.09 -9.18 -23.09
C MET A 460 -42.36 -8.87 -23.89
N THR A 461 -43.35 -8.18 -23.32
CA THR A 461 -44.58 -7.83 -24.05
C THR A 461 -44.80 -6.31 -24.09
N THR A 462 -44.95 -5.76 -25.30
CA THR A 462 -45.14 -4.32 -25.56
C THR A 462 -46.52 -3.79 -25.19
N GLN A 463 -47.35 -4.64 -24.58
CA GLN A 463 -48.73 -4.32 -24.22
C GLN A 463 -48.82 -3.42 -22.97
N SER A 464 -47.80 -3.43 -22.10
CA SER A 464 -47.78 -2.67 -20.84
C SER A 464 -47.01 -1.34 -20.90
N VAL A 465 -46.42 -0.97 -22.06
CA VAL A 465 -45.65 0.27 -22.20
C VAL A 465 -46.56 1.47 -22.47
N GLY A 466 -46.51 2.45 -21.58
CA GLY A 466 -47.30 3.68 -21.65
C GLY A 466 -47.03 4.54 -22.89
N GLU A 467 -47.99 5.40 -23.24
CA GLU A 467 -47.87 6.31 -24.39
C GLU A 467 -46.68 7.27 -24.27
N ALA A 468 -46.37 7.75 -23.06
CA ALA A 468 -45.23 8.62 -22.81
C ALA A 468 -43.89 7.95 -23.18
N ALA A 469 -43.67 6.69 -22.80
CA ALA A 469 -42.45 5.95 -23.18
C ALA A 469 -42.33 5.73 -24.70
N ARG A 470 -43.47 5.56 -25.40
CA ARG A 470 -43.48 5.49 -26.88
C ARG A 470 -43.12 6.84 -27.50
N PHE A 471 -43.66 7.94 -26.96
CA PHE A 471 -43.31 9.28 -27.38
C PHE A 471 -41.81 9.55 -27.22
N VAL A 472 -41.24 9.26 -26.05
CA VAL A 472 -39.79 9.41 -25.79
C VAL A 472 -38.96 8.61 -26.80
N THR A 473 -39.40 7.41 -27.16
CA THR A 473 -38.71 6.57 -28.15
C THR A 473 -38.58 7.27 -29.50
N VAL A 474 -39.66 7.91 -29.96
CA VAL A 474 -39.68 8.64 -31.24
C VAL A 474 -38.91 9.95 -31.12
N ASP A 475 -39.16 10.73 -30.07
CA ASP A 475 -38.54 12.05 -29.82
C ASP A 475 -37.01 11.97 -29.73
N ARG A 476 -36.49 10.91 -29.10
CA ARG A 476 -35.04 10.69 -28.91
C ARG A 476 -34.41 9.82 -30.01
N GLY A 477 -35.18 9.33 -30.98
CA GLY A 477 -34.68 8.44 -32.04
C GLY A 477 -34.08 7.13 -31.52
N LEU A 478 -34.66 6.56 -30.47
CA LEU A 478 -34.12 5.40 -29.77
C LEU A 478 -34.43 4.09 -30.50
N PRO A 479 -33.65 3.01 -30.25
CA PRO A 479 -34.00 1.66 -30.70
C PRO A 479 -35.39 1.24 -30.21
N SER A 480 -35.95 0.20 -30.85
CA SER A 480 -37.29 -0.27 -30.52
C SER A 480 -37.41 -0.67 -29.03
N ILE A 481 -38.61 -0.53 -28.50
CA ILE A 481 -38.92 -0.84 -27.09
C ILE A 481 -38.54 -2.29 -26.78
N GLU A 482 -38.86 -3.23 -27.69
CA GLU A 482 -38.58 -4.66 -27.54
C GLU A 482 -37.07 -4.91 -27.44
N TRP A 483 -36.29 -4.25 -28.30
CA TRP A 483 -34.84 -4.40 -28.29
C TRP A 483 -34.25 -3.89 -26.98
N ARG A 484 -34.65 -2.70 -26.53
CA ARG A 484 -34.16 -2.10 -25.29
C ARG A 484 -34.53 -2.91 -24.05
N ALA A 485 -35.78 -3.36 -23.98
CA ALA A 485 -36.25 -4.21 -22.88
C ALA A 485 -35.51 -5.55 -22.85
N SER A 486 -35.26 -6.16 -24.02
CA SER A 486 -34.49 -7.41 -24.13
C SER A 486 -33.02 -7.22 -23.76
N ALA A 487 -32.39 -6.13 -24.23
CA ALA A 487 -30.99 -5.81 -23.93
C ALA A 487 -30.78 -5.60 -22.42
N LEU A 488 -31.69 -4.85 -21.77
CA LEU A 488 -31.66 -4.64 -20.32
C LEU A 488 -31.92 -5.95 -19.57
N ALA A 489 -32.89 -6.76 -20.00
CA ALA A 489 -33.14 -8.08 -19.41
C ALA A 489 -31.90 -8.99 -19.47
N ILE A 490 -31.20 -9.04 -20.60
CA ILE A 490 -29.95 -9.80 -20.74
C ILE A 490 -28.87 -9.24 -19.80
N SER A 491 -28.74 -7.91 -19.73
CA SER A 491 -27.82 -7.25 -18.80
C SER A 491 -28.10 -7.66 -17.35
N ASP A 492 -29.37 -7.70 -16.93
CA ASP A 492 -29.78 -8.07 -15.58
C ASP A 492 -29.49 -9.55 -15.29
N VAL A 493 -29.77 -10.45 -16.24
CA VAL A 493 -29.41 -11.88 -16.13
C VAL A 493 -27.92 -12.07 -15.94
N VAL A 494 -27.11 -11.47 -16.81
CA VAL A 494 -25.64 -11.60 -16.76
C VAL A 494 -25.08 -10.98 -15.48
N SER A 495 -25.56 -9.79 -15.11
CA SER A 495 -25.13 -9.10 -13.89
C SER A 495 -25.52 -9.87 -12.63
N GLY A 496 -26.72 -10.43 -12.59
CA GLY A 496 -27.20 -11.22 -11.47
C GLY A 496 -26.40 -12.51 -11.26
N LEU A 497 -26.11 -13.24 -12.35
CA LEU A 497 -25.25 -14.42 -12.29
C LEU A 497 -23.82 -14.07 -11.88
N ALA A 498 -23.28 -12.95 -12.38
CA ALA A 498 -21.96 -12.47 -12.00
C ALA A 498 -21.89 -12.05 -10.52
N ILE A 499 -22.92 -11.35 -10.00
CA ILE A 499 -23.03 -11.02 -8.58
C ILE A 499 -23.08 -12.30 -7.73
N ALA A 500 -23.85 -13.31 -8.14
CA ALA A 500 -23.93 -14.59 -7.43
C ALA A 500 -22.56 -15.31 -7.40
N LEU A 501 -21.85 -15.35 -8.53
CA LEU A 501 -20.52 -15.94 -8.64
C LEU A 501 -19.49 -15.20 -7.77
N PHE A 502 -19.37 -13.88 -7.91
CA PHE A 502 -18.40 -13.10 -7.14
C PHE A 502 -18.79 -12.98 -5.66
N GLY A 503 -20.08 -13.01 -5.33
CA GLY A 503 -20.57 -13.15 -3.96
C GLY A 503 -20.10 -14.47 -3.33
N ALA A 504 -20.17 -15.58 -4.06
CA ALA A 504 -19.66 -16.87 -3.61
C ALA A 504 -18.12 -16.87 -3.48
N LEU A 505 -17.40 -16.31 -4.46
CA LEU A 505 -15.94 -16.14 -4.38
C LEU A 505 -15.51 -15.22 -3.24
N SER A 506 -16.38 -14.30 -2.79
CA SER A 506 -16.10 -13.43 -1.65
C SER A 506 -16.04 -14.18 -0.31
N LEU A 507 -16.57 -15.41 -0.25
CA LEU A 507 -16.53 -16.25 0.96
C LEU A 507 -15.16 -16.91 1.19
N ALA A 508 -14.33 -17.03 0.14
CA ALA A 508 -13.02 -17.66 0.24
C ALA A 508 -11.92 -16.61 0.56
N PRO A 509 -11.05 -16.85 1.56
CA PRO A 509 -10.05 -15.87 1.99
C PRO A 509 -9.11 -15.39 0.88
N ARG A 510 -8.76 -16.27 -0.07
CA ARG A 510 -7.86 -15.95 -1.20
C ARG A 510 -8.48 -15.00 -2.23
N THR A 511 -9.80 -15.04 -2.39
CA THR A 511 -10.52 -14.29 -3.45
C THR A 511 -11.38 -13.16 -2.91
N LYS A 512 -11.60 -13.12 -1.59
CA LYS A 512 -12.42 -12.12 -0.87
C LYS A 512 -12.24 -10.69 -1.37
N THR A 513 -10.99 -10.19 -1.31
CA THR A 513 -10.66 -8.79 -1.59
C THR A 513 -11.12 -8.34 -2.97
N TRP A 514 -10.72 -9.04 -4.03
CA TRP A 514 -11.04 -8.61 -5.40
C TRP A 514 -12.47 -8.98 -5.80
N ALA A 515 -13.03 -10.05 -5.26
CA ALA A 515 -14.40 -10.47 -5.56
C ALA A 515 -15.44 -9.49 -4.98
N GLN A 516 -15.21 -8.93 -3.79
CA GLN A 516 -16.06 -7.87 -3.23
C GLN A 516 -16.07 -6.63 -4.12
N TRP A 517 -14.90 -6.22 -4.62
CA TRP A 517 -14.79 -5.11 -5.57
C TRP A 517 -15.52 -5.42 -6.89
N ALA A 518 -15.43 -6.64 -7.40
CA ALA A 518 -16.17 -7.05 -8.60
C ALA A 518 -17.69 -6.90 -8.39
N VAL A 519 -18.23 -7.33 -7.24
CA VAL A 519 -19.65 -7.12 -6.90
C VAL A 519 -20.01 -5.65 -6.85
N ALA A 520 -19.18 -4.81 -6.21
CA ALA A 520 -19.42 -3.37 -6.13
C ALA A 520 -19.42 -2.70 -7.52
N PHE A 521 -18.50 -3.07 -8.42
CA PHE A 521 -18.47 -2.54 -9.78
C PHE A 521 -19.69 -2.97 -10.60
N ILE A 522 -20.18 -4.20 -10.43
CA ILE A 522 -21.43 -4.64 -11.05
C ILE A 522 -22.61 -3.83 -10.48
N GLY A 523 -22.62 -3.54 -9.18
CA GLY A 523 -23.61 -2.65 -8.57
C GLY A 523 -23.62 -1.25 -9.20
N ILE A 524 -22.46 -0.68 -9.49
CA ILE A 524 -22.34 0.60 -10.22
C ILE A 524 -22.91 0.45 -11.65
N TRP A 525 -22.60 -0.65 -12.34
CA TRP A 525 -23.17 -0.93 -13.66
C TRP A 525 -24.69 -0.97 -13.64
N LEU A 526 -25.32 -1.51 -12.59
CA LEU A 526 -26.79 -1.55 -12.46
C LEU A 526 -27.41 -0.16 -12.37
N PHE A 527 -26.68 0.87 -11.93
CA PHE A 527 -27.18 2.25 -11.97
C PHE A 527 -27.21 2.80 -13.40
N PHE A 528 -26.21 2.45 -14.22
CA PHE A 528 -26.06 2.98 -15.58
C PHE A 528 -26.80 2.16 -16.63
N ALA A 529 -26.90 0.84 -16.48
CA ALA A 529 -27.55 -0.04 -17.46
C ALA A 529 -28.96 0.43 -17.87
N PRO A 530 -29.90 0.73 -16.94
CA PRO A 530 -31.23 1.18 -17.35
C PRO A 530 -31.24 2.60 -17.93
N LEU A 531 -30.20 3.41 -17.71
CA LEU A 531 -30.06 4.73 -18.34
C LEU A 531 -29.49 4.61 -19.76
N ILE A 532 -28.45 3.80 -19.95
CA ILE A 532 -27.82 3.53 -21.26
C ILE A 532 -28.82 2.86 -22.21
N PHE A 533 -29.55 1.86 -21.71
CA PHE A 533 -30.58 1.18 -22.51
C PHE A 533 -31.91 1.93 -22.53
N TRP A 534 -32.02 3.10 -21.90
CA TRP A 534 -33.26 3.89 -21.81
C TRP A 534 -34.45 3.02 -21.40
N SER A 535 -34.45 2.52 -20.16
CA SER A 535 -35.37 1.48 -19.70
C SER A 535 -36.84 1.85 -19.95
N PRO A 536 -37.60 1.04 -20.72
CA PRO A 536 -39.02 1.26 -20.93
C PRO A 536 -39.86 0.85 -19.70
N SER A 537 -39.26 0.17 -18.71
CA SER A 537 -39.98 -0.36 -17.55
C SER A 537 -39.55 0.35 -16.25
N ALA A 538 -40.51 1.01 -15.62
CA ALA A 538 -40.32 1.62 -14.30
C ALA A 538 -39.93 0.59 -13.24
N ALA A 539 -40.46 -0.64 -13.33
CA ALA A 539 -40.15 -1.71 -12.38
C ALA A 539 -38.69 -2.15 -12.49
N GLN A 540 -38.19 -2.37 -13.71
CA GLN A 540 -36.79 -2.75 -13.94
C GLN A 540 -35.82 -1.64 -13.53
N TYR A 541 -36.11 -0.39 -13.88
CA TYR A 541 -35.29 0.75 -13.46
C TYR A 541 -35.15 0.82 -11.93
N ASN A 542 -36.26 0.70 -11.20
CA ASN A 542 -36.24 0.74 -9.74
C ASN A 542 -35.58 -0.51 -9.13
N ASN A 543 -35.80 -1.69 -9.70
CA ASN A 543 -35.15 -2.92 -9.27
C ASN A 543 -33.62 -2.78 -9.37
N ASN A 544 -33.10 -2.30 -10.50
CA ASN A 544 -31.66 -2.14 -10.69
C ASN A 544 -31.05 -1.10 -9.77
N LEU A 545 -31.75 0.01 -9.50
CA LEU A 545 -31.33 1.00 -8.51
C LEU A 545 -31.25 0.43 -7.10
N LEU A 546 -32.28 -0.31 -6.67
CA LEU A 546 -32.34 -0.89 -5.32
C LEU A 546 -31.32 -2.03 -5.15
N ILE A 547 -31.25 -2.95 -6.11
CA ILE A 547 -30.29 -4.06 -6.08
C ILE A 547 -28.88 -3.53 -6.18
N GLY A 548 -28.59 -2.61 -7.11
CA GLY A 548 -27.27 -1.97 -7.23
C GLY A 548 -26.81 -1.33 -5.93
N SER A 549 -27.71 -0.59 -5.26
CA SER A 549 -27.42 0.03 -3.96
C SER A 549 -27.16 -1.02 -2.87
N ALA A 550 -28.02 -2.04 -2.79
CA ALA A 550 -27.91 -3.10 -1.80
C ALA A 550 -26.63 -3.92 -1.97
N VAL A 551 -26.27 -4.30 -3.20
CA VAL A 551 -25.07 -5.12 -3.44
C VAL A 551 -23.78 -4.36 -3.19
N ILE A 552 -23.73 -3.05 -3.47
CA ILE A 552 -22.60 -2.21 -3.06
C ILE A 552 -22.52 -2.17 -1.53
N ALA A 553 -23.63 -1.88 -0.86
CA ALA A 553 -23.66 -1.79 0.60
C ALA A 553 -23.22 -3.11 1.26
N LEU A 554 -23.76 -4.24 0.81
CA LEU A 554 -23.50 -5.57 1.37
C LEU A 554 -22.14 -6.15 0.96
N SER A 555 -21.48 -5.62 -0.08
CA SER A 555 -20.14 -6.06 -0.50
C SER A 555 -19.01 -5.28 0.17
N VAL A 556 -19.14 -3.96 0.31
CA VAL A 556 -18.03 -3.09 0.74
C VAL A 556 -18.33 -2.11 1.89
N LEU A 557 -19.61 -1.86 2.23
CA LEU A 557 -19.96 -0.99 3.39
C LEU A 557 -20.18 -1.79 4.67
N VAL A 558 -20.92 -2.90 4.59
CA VAL A 558 -21.25 -3.75 5.76
C VAL A 558 -20.05 -4.62 6.17
N PRO A 559 -19.37 -5.33 5.24
CA PRO A 559 -18.08 -5.94 5.55
C PRO A 559 -17.00 -4.86 5.69
N MET A 560 -15.99 -5.08 6.55
CA MET A 560 -14.80 -4.22 6.57
C MET A 560 -14.21 -4.08 5.16
N MET A 561 -13.79 -2.87 4.80
CA MET A 561 -13.26 -2.57 3.47
C MET A 561 -12.00 -3.38 3.19
N PRO A 562 -11.97 -4.11 2.06
CA PRO A 562 -10.79 -4.85 1.66
C PRO A 562 -9.65 -3.91 1.24
N GLY A 563 -8.43 -4.18 1.73
CA GLY A 563 -7.20 -3.52 1.30
C GLY A 563 -6.67 -2.40 2.20
N MET A 564 -7.28 -2.16 3.37
CA MET A 564 -6.78 -1.18 4.34
C MET A 564 -5.49 -1.65 5.05
N SER A 565 -4.61 -0.71 5.41
CA SER A 565 -3.38 -1.04 6.13
C SER A 565 -3.69 -1.46 7.57
N MET A 566 -3.04 -2.54 8.02
CA MET A 566 -3.19 -3.01 9.41
C MET A 566 -2.76 -1.95 10.42
N ALA A 567 -1.68 -1.21 10.13
CA ALA A 567 -1.23 -0.11 10.97
C ALA A 567 -2.30 0.98 11.11
N GLY A 568 -2.94 1.38 10.00
CA GLY A 568 -4.04 2.35 10.03
C GLY A 568 -5.23 1.85 10.83
N MET A 569 -5.63 0.59 10.66
CA MET A 569 -6.75 0.01 11.41
C MET A 569 -6.49 -0.18 12.89
N MET A 570 -5.22 -0.34 13.30
CA MET A 570 -4.83 -0.51 14.70
C MET A 570 -4.61 0.81 15.45
N ASP A 571 -4.54 1.94 14.74
CA ASP A 571 -4.41 3.24 15.36
C ASP A 571 -5.78 3.73 15.85
N PRO A 572 -6.00 3.98 17.15
CA PRO A 572 -7.27 4.48 17.67
C PRO A 572 -7.52 5.97 17.37
N LYS A 573 -6.50 6.73 16.95
CA LYS A 573 -6.59 8.19 16.76
C LYS A 573 -7.54 8.54 15.62
N ASN A 574 -8.48 9.44 15.90
CA ASN A 574 -9.52 9.85 14.95
C ASN A 574 -9.61 11.37 14.76
N ILE A 575 -8.96 12.17 15.61
CA ILE A 575 -8.76 13.62 15.41
C ILE A 575 -7.40 13.84 14.72
N PRO A 576 -7.35 14.54 13.57
CA PRO A 576 -6.10 14.83 12.90
C PRO A 576 -5.14 15.66 13.77
N PRO A 577 -3.81 15.47 13.68
CA PRO A 577 -2.86 16.24 14.48
C PRO A 577 -3.01 17.75 14.25
N GLY A 578 -3.23 18.49 15.34
CA GLY A 578 -3.45 19.93 15.34
C GLY A 578 -4.89 20.38 15.06
N TRP A 579 -5.83 19.44 14.90
CA TRP A 579 -7.26 19.72 14.83
C TRP A 579 -7.91 19.63 16.22
N THR A 580 -9.03 20.32 16.39
CA THR A 580 -9.84 20.31 17.64
C THR A 580 -10.94 19.25 17.65
N TYR A 581 -11.36 18.76 16.48
CA TYR A 581 -12.40 17.74 16.32
C TYR A 581 -12.10 16.84 15.11
N SER A 582 -12.81 15.72 15.00
CA SER A 582 -12.75 14.85 13.84
C SER A 582 -13.71 15.35 12.76
N PRO A 583 -13.26 15.66 11.54
CA PRO A 583 -14.14 16.11 10.45
C PRO A 583 -14.96 14.96 9.82
N SER A 584 -14.72 13.72 10.22
CA SER A 584 -15.34 12.51 9.65
C SER A 584 -16.42 11.90 10.55
N THR A 585 -16.91 12.63 11.56
CA THR A 585 -17.96 12.12 12.46
C THR A 585 -19.28 11.88 11.71
N ASP A 586 -20.13 11.00 12.26
CA ASP A 586 -21.49 10.77 11.71
C ASP A 586 -22.32 12.05 11.73
N ALA A 587 -22.12 12.91 12.74
CA ALA A 587 -22.83 14.18 12.84
C ALA A 587 -22.46 15.17 11.72
N GLN A 588 -21.20 15.17 11.25
CA GLN A 588 -20.77 15.96 10.10
C GLN A 588 -21.31 15.40 8.77
N ARG A 589 -21.51 14.08 8.68
CA ARG A 589 -21.88 13.39 7.44
C ARG A 589 -23.39 13.25 7.23
N LEU A 590 -24.17 13.12 8.30
CA LEU A 590 -25.63 12.93 8.20
C LEU A 590 -26.36 14.10 7.50
N PRO A 591 -25.98 15.38 7.69
CA PRO A 591 -26.54 16.49 6.91
C PRO A 591 -26.33 16.30 5.40
N ILE A 592 -25.16 15.81 4.99
CA ILE A 592 -24.86 15.49 3.59
C ILE A 592 -25.80 14.38 3.10
N VAL A 593 -25.93 13.28 3.85
CA VAL A 593 -26.85 12.18 3.51
C VAL A 593 -28.30 12.66 3.37
N ALA A 594 -28.75 13.53 4.28
CA ALA A 594 -30.10 14.08 4.24
C ALA A 594 -30.34 14.95 3.01
N MET A 595 -29.39 15.82 2.65
CA MET A 595 -29.47 16.64 1.44
C MET A 595 -29.38 15.77 0.17
N ALA A 596 -28.51 14.76 0.15
CA ALA A 596 -28.39 13.83 -0.97
C ALA A 596 -29.64 12.99 -1.15
N LEU A 597 -30.36 12.64 -0.08
CA LEU A 597 -31.67 11.99 -0.17
C LEU A 597 -32.72 12.91 -0.84
N ILE A 598 -32.72 14.20 -0.53
CA ILE A 598 -33.59 15.18 -1.21
C ILE A 598 -33.22 15.24 -2.71
N GLY A 599 -31.93 15.34 -3.02
CA GLY A 599 -31.42 15.29 -4.39
C GLY A 599 -31.85 14.02 -5.13
N LEU A 600 -31.69 12.85 -4.49
CA LEU A 600 -32.08 11.55 -5.03
C LEU A 600 -33.57 11.50 -5.37
N LEU A 601 -34.43 11.92 -4.45
CA LEU A 601 -35.88 11.88 -4.66
C LEU A 601 -36.31 12.81 -5.79
N THR A 602 -35.76 14.03 -5.83
CA THR A 602 -36.06 15.01 -6.88
C THR A 602 -35.53 14.54 -8.23
N SER A 603 -34.26 14.13 -8.34
CA SER A 603 -33.69 13.58 -9.58
C SER A 603 -34.40 12.33 -10.07
N ARG A 604 -34.87 11.45 -9.17
CA ARG A 604 -35.64 10.27 -9.56
C ARG A 604 -36.98 10.63 -10.19
N ILE A 605 -37.67 11.65 -9.68
CA ILE A 605 -38.91 12.17 -10.31
C ILE A 605 -38.61 12.69 -11.72
N LEU A 606 -37.55 13.49 -11.88
CA LEU A 606 -37.14 13.99 -13.19
C LEU A 606 -36.79 12.85 -14.16
N THR A 607 -36.05 11.85 -13.69
CA THR A 607 -35.68 10.66 -14.48
C THR A 607 -36.90 9.87 -14.93
N ALA A 608 -37.87 9.67 -14.02
CA ALA A 608 -39.10 8.95 -14.33
C ALA A 608 -39.87 9.62 -15.46
N TYR A 609 -39.93 10.96 -15.49
CA TYR A 609 -40.55 11.68 -16.60
C TYR A 609 -39.75 11.53 -17.91
N GLN A 610 -38.43 11.68 -17.85
CA GLN A 610 -37.57 11.56 -19.04
C GLN A 610 -37.57 10.16 -19.67
N LEU A 611 -37.77 9.11 -18.87
CA LEU A 611 -37.95 7.74 -19.35
C LEU A 611 -39.39 7.43 -19.79
N GLY A 612 -40.33 8.37 -19.58
CA GLY A 612 -41.76 8.19 -19.89
C GLY A 612 -42.48 7.24 -18.94
N HIS A 613 -42.02 7.13 -17.69
CA HIS A 613 -42.66 6.34 -16.63
C HIS A 613 -43.79 7.10 -15.92
N ILE A 614 -43.79 8.43 -16.00
CA ILE A 614 -44.86 9.31 -15.53
C ILE A 614 -45.18 10.35 -16.60
N ASP A 615 -46.44 10.79 -16.67
CA ASP A 615 -46.91 11.69 -17.73
C ASP A 615 -46.74 13.17 -17.41
N THR A 616 -46.57 13.53 -16.12
CA THR A 616 -46.43 14.92 -15.66
C THR A 616 -45.46 15.02 -14.49
N VAL A 617 -44.86 16.21 -14.32
CA VAL A 617 -43.99 16.53 -13.18
C VAL A 617 -44.63 17.62 -12.32
N TRP A 618 -44.43 17.54 -11.00
CA TRP A 618 -44.88 18.58 -10.09
C TRP A 618 -44.08 19.88 -10.29
N GLU A 619 -44.77 20.94 -10.73
CA GLU A 619 -44.23 22.29 -10.91
C GLU A 619 -45.26 23.34 -10.49
N PRO A 620 -45.16 23.90 -9.28
CA PRO A 620 -46.17 24.82 -8.75
C PRO A 620 -45.94 26.31 -9.09
N PHE A 621 -44.75 26.69 -9.54
CA PHE A 621 -44.35 28.11 -9.64
C PHE A 621 -44.09 28.58 -11.06
N PHE A 622 -43.58 27.71 -11.93
CA PHE A 622 -43.07 28.11 -13.24
C PHE A 622 -43.87 27.49 -14.39
N ALA A 623 -44.46 28.35 -15.21
CA ALA A 623 -45.09 27.92 -16.46
C ALA A 623 -44.03 27.63 -17.54
N GLY A 624 -44.32 26.70 -18.45
CA GLY A 624 -43.52 26.52 -19.65
C GLY A 624 -43.89 27.51 -20.76
N SER A 625 -43.38 27.28 -21.96
CA SER A 625 -43.69 28.03 -23.16
C SER A 625 -45.20 28.09 -23.43
N LEU A 626 -45.73 29.28 -23.73
CA LEU A 626 -47.14 29.47 -24.07
C LEU A 626 -47.56 28.72 -25.35
N ALA A 627 -46.61 28.25 -26.15
CA ALA A 627 -46.85 27.48 -27.36
C ALA A 627 -46.95 25.95 -27.13
N ASP A 628 -46.61 25.47 -25.93
CA ASP A 628 -46.54 24.05 -25.57
C ASP A 628 -47.26 23.79 -24.24
N PRO A 629 -48.10 22.74 -24.11
CA PRO A 629 -48.80 22.45 -22.85
C PRO A 629 -47.90 22.05 -21.66
N ARG A 630 -46.57 21.96 -21.82
CA ARG A 630 -45.61 21.62 -20.75
C ARG A 630 -45.51 22.68 -19.65
N ASN A 631 -45.27 22.24 -18.42
CA ASN A 631 -44.86 23.15 -17.33
C ASN A 631 -43.35 23.47 -17.38
N GLY A 632 -42.88 24.39 -16.54
CA GLY A 632 -41.48 24.86 -16.58
C GLY A 632 -40.45 23.76 -16.34
N THR A 633 -40.72 22.84 -15.39
CA THR A 633 -39.83 21.71 -15.14
C THR A 633 -39.78 20.75 -16.33
N GLU A 634 -40.94 20.41 -16.91
CA GLU A 634 -41.05 19.52 -18.06
C GLU A 634 -40.32 20.10 -19.27
N GLU A 635 -40.45 21.40 -19.53
CA GLU A 635 -39.74 22.09 -20.61
C GLU A 635 -38.22 22.04 -20.43
N ILE A 636 -37.72 22.22 -19.20
CA ILE A 636 -36.28 22.19 -18.92
C ILE A 636 -35.68 20.81 -19.17
N ILE A 637 -36.27 19.76 -18.60
CA ILE A 637 -35.74 18.38 -18.70
C ILE A 637 -35.99 17.73 -20.06
N THR A 638 -36.67 18.42 -20.98
CA THR A 638 -36.86 18.02 -22.38
C THR A 638 -36.34 19.04 -23.39
N SER A 639 -35.63 20.06 -22.92
CA SER A 639 -34.93 21.06 -23.74
C SER A 639 -33.80 20.45 -24.59
N ASP A 640 -33.35 21.18 -25.60
CA ASP A 640 -32.18 20.80 -26.42
C ASP A 640 -30.91 20.61 -25.56
N MET A 641 -30.75 21.40 -24.51
CA MET A 641 -29.64 21.26 -23.56
C MET A 641 -29.70 19.92 -22.81
N SER A 642 -30.88 19.50 -22.36
CA SER A 642 -31.09 18.18 -21.74
C SER A 642 -30.95 17.05 -22.77
N LYS A 643 -31.40 17.28 -24.00
CA LYS A 643 -31.30 16.33 -25.11
C LYS A 643 -29.88 16.11 -25.63
N ALA A 644 -28.95 17.03 -25.35
CA ALA A 644 -27.54 16.89 -25.70
C ALA A 644 -26.85 15.71 -25.00
N TRP A 645 -27.40 15.23 -23.88
CA TRP A 645 -26.86 14.07 -23.16
C TRP A 645 -27.35 12.74 -23.76
N PRO A 646 -26.47 11.72 -23.86
CA PRO A 646 -26.83 10.41 -24.41
C PRO A 646 -27.74 9.59 -23.47
N ILE A 647 -27.85 10.00 -22.21
CA ILE A 647 -28.70 9.40 -21.17
C ILE A 647 -29.55 10.50 -20.51
N PRO A 648 -30.65 10.16 -19.82
CA PRO A 648 -31.42 11.14 -19.05
C PRO A 648 -30.53 11.86 -18.03
N ASP A 649 -30.50 13.20 -18.07
CA ASP A 649 -29.68 14.01 -17.15
C ASP A 649 -30.17 13.91 -15.69
N GLY A 650 -31.48 13.83 -15.46
CA GLY A 650 -32.06 13.49 -14.16
C GLY A 650 -31.59 12.12 -13.67
N GLY A 651 -31.38 11.19 -14.60
CA GLY A 651 -30.84 9.86 -14.32
C GLY A 651 -29.39 9.93 -13.83
N LEU A 652 -28.55 10.73 -14.49
CA LEU A 652 -27.18 10.99 -14.04
C LEU A 652 -27.14 11.65 -12.65
N GLY A 653 -28.07 12.57 -12.37
CA GLY A 653 -28.27 13.13 -11.03
C GLY A 653 -28.61 12.05 -10.00
N THR A 654 -29.54 11.14 -10.34
CA THR A 654 -29.92 10.00 -9.48
C THR A 654 -28.71 9.13 -9.13
N VAL A 655 -27.87 8.80 -10.11
CA VAL A 655 -26.63 8.03 -9.88
C VAL A 655 -25.69 8.77 -8.92
N SER A 656 -25.50 10.07 -9.15
CA SER A 656 -24.62 10.91 -8.33
C SER A 656 -25.07 10.92 -6.87
N TYR A 657 -26.35 11.21 -6.61
CA TYR A 657 -26.89 11.25 -5.24
C TYR A 657 -26.88 9.88 -4.54
N VAL A 658 -27.12 8.76 -5.25
CA VAL A 658 -26.96 7.42 -4.63
C VAL A 658 -25.51 7.17 -4.23
N LEU A 659 -24.54 7.50 -5.09
CA LEU A 659 -23.13 7.34 -4.78
C LEU A 659 -22.69 8.26 -3.64
N GLU A 660 -23.22 9.49 -3.55
CA GLU A 660 -23.01 10.39 -2.41
C GLU A 660 -23.49 9.77 -1.10
N ILE A 661 -24.70 9.23 -1.08
CA ILE A 661 -25.28 8.59 0.11
C ILE A 661 -24.41 7.40 0.52
N LEU A 662 -24.05 6.53 -0.42
CA LEU A 662 -23.23 5.35 -0.15
C LEU A 662 -21.85 5.75 0.40
N MET A 663 -21.17 6.72 -0.21
CA MET A 663 -19.85 7.20 0.23
C MET A 663 -19.92 7.98 1.55
N ALA A 664 -20.98 8.75 1.80
CA ALA A 664 -21.16 9.50 3.04
C ALA A 664 -21.35 8.56 4.24
N VAL A 665 -22.12 7.48 4.07
CA VAL A 665 -22.35 6.46 5.11
C VAL A 665 -21.12 5.54 5.28
N MET A 666 -20.26 5.44 4.26
CA MET A 666 -19.09 4.57 4.28
C MET A 666 -18.01 5.02 5.27
N GLY A 667 -17.57 4.09 6.11
CA GLY A 667 -16.42 4.28 7.01
C GLY A 667 -16.71 4.97 8.33
N THR A 668 -15.67 5.03 9.15
CA THR A 668 -15.66 5.52 10.54
C THR A 668 -14.97 6.89 10.66
N ARG A 669 -14.82 7.40 11.89
CA ARG A 669 -14.28 8.74 12.21
C ARG A 669 -12.82 8.97 11.79
N ASP A 670 -12.13 7.92 11.42
CA ASP A 670 -10.74 7.86 10.99
C ASP A 670 -10.59 7.73 9.47
N ARG A 671 -11.69 7.74 8.70
CA ARG A 671 -11.66 7.56 7.23
C ARG A 671 -10.83 8.58 6.48
N TRP A 672 -10.65 9.79 7.03
CA TRP A 672 -9.73 10.81 6.50
C TRP A 672 -8.28 10.31 6.36
N ARG A 673 -7.87 9.31 7.15
CA ARG A 673 -6.55 8.65 7.07
C ARG A 673 -6.60 7.19 6.64
N THR A 674 -7.69 6.46 6.90
CA THR A 674 -7.79 5.03 6.55
C THR A 674 -8.27 4.79 5.11
N MET A 675 -9.07 5.70 4.53
CA MET A 675 -9.43 5.67 3.10
C MET A 675 -9.29 7.05 2.41
N PRO A 676 -8.07 7.59 2.24
CA PRO A 676 -7.87 8.86 1.55
C PRO A 676 -8.47 8.89 0.14
N TRP A 677 -8.39 7.78 -0.60
CA TRP A 677 -8.98 7.65 -1.93
C TRP A 677 -10.50 7.88 -1.91
N MET A 678 -11.22 7.31 -0.94
CA MET A 678 -12.67 7.42 -0.84
C MET A 678 -13.07 8.86 -0.54
N VAL A 679 -12.41 9.49 0.44
CA VAL A 679 -12.62 10.92 0.77
C VAL A 679 -12.35 11.81 -0.45
N THR A 680 -11.35 11.47 -1.26
CA THR A 680 -11.05 12.19 -2.50
C THR A 680 -12.20 12.09 -3.51
N PHE A 681 -12.68 10.88 -3.81
CA PHE A 681 -13.80 10.70 -4.73
C PHE A 681 -15.09 11.31 -4.21
N PHE A 682 -15.36 11.21 -2.92
CA PHE A 682 -16.48 11.88 -2.27
C PHE A 682 -16.40 13.41 -2.44
N GLY A 683 -15.23 14.01 -2.19
CA GLY A 683 -14.99 15.43 -2.44
C GLY A 683 -15.14 15.83 -3.91
N ILE A 684 -14.66 15.01 -4.85
CA ILE A 684 -14.82 15.23 -6.30
C ILE A 684 -16.30 15.16 -6.71
N LEU A 685 -17.05 14.26 -6.09
CA LEU A 685 -18.46 14.09 -6.41
C LEU A 685 -19.23 15.30 -5.86
N VAL A 686 -19.07 15.67 -4.60
CA VAL A 686 -19.81 16.78 -3.98
C VAL A 686 -19.41 18.16 -4.53
N ILE A 687 -18.11 18.44 -4.68
CA ILE A 687 -17.64 19.82 -4.97
C ILE A 687 -17.77 20.15 -6.47
N PRO A 688 -17.03 19.50 -7.40
CA PRO A 688 -17.21 19.69 -8.84
C PRO A 688 -18.64 19.52 -9.36
N LEU A 689 -19.38 18.47 -8.97
CA LEU A 689 -20.76 18.30 -9.48
C LEU A 689 -21.72 19.33 -8.89
N GLY A 690 -21.47 19.82 -7.68
CA GLY A 690 -22.15 21.01 -7.15
C GLY A 690 -21.95 22.24 -8.03
N VAL A 691 -20.72 22.48 -8.51
CA VAL A 691 -20.43 23.57 -9.46
C VAL A 691 -21.13 23.36 -10.81
N VAL A 692 -21.17 22.13 -11.32
CA VAL A 692 -21.91 21.80 -12.55
C VAL A 692 -23.43 22.04 -12.36
N SER A 693 -23.97 21.75 -11.19
CA SER A 693 -25.38 22.02 -10.87
C SER A 693 -25.70 23.52 -10.95
N ILE A 694 -24.77 24.38 -10.53
CA ILE A 694 -24.92 25.85 -10.64
C ILE A 694 -24.93 26.31 -12.09
N TYR A 695 -24.11 25.70 -12.96
CA TYR A 695 -24.17 25.97 -14.39
C TYR A 695 -25.58 25.71 -14.96
N PHE A 696 -26.22 24.60 -14.56
CA PHE A 696 -27.59 24.30 -14.96
C PHE A 696 -28.64 25.26 -14.37
N ILE A 697 -28.45 25.76 -13.15
CA ILE A 697 -29.32 26.83 -12.63
C ILE A 697 -29.20 28.08 -13.50
N ILE A 698 -27.96 28.49 -13.80
CA ILE A 698 -27.68 29.71 -14.56
C ILE A 698 -28.25 29.63 -15.97
N SER A 699 -28.16 28.46 -16.62
CA SER A 699 -28.60 28.31 -18.01
C SER A 699 -30.12 28.26 -18.18
N GLN A 700 -30.89 27.82 -17.18
CA GLN A 700 -32.37 27.69 -17.26
C GLN A 700 -33.08 28.97 -17.75
N PRO A 701 -33.01 30.13 -17.05
CA PRO A 701 -33.72 31.33 -17.48
C PRO A 701 -33.04 32.08 -18.63
N ILE A 702 -31.75 31.82 -18.88
CA ILE A 702 -30.99 32.50 -19.93
C ILE A 702 -31.22 31.85 -21.29
N VAL A 703 -31.19 30.51 -21.35
CA VAL A 703 -31.24 29.73 -22.59
C VAL A 703 -32.65 29.25 -22.89
N ILE A 704 -33.39 28.77 -21.87
CA ILE A 704 -34.70 28.14 -22.04
C ILE A 704 -35.82 29.15 -21.78
N GLY A 705 -35.61 30.08 -20.83
CA GLY A 705 -36.56 31.14 -20.53
C GLY A 705 -37.58 30.79 -19.44
N THR A 706 -37.42 29.64 -18.78
CA THR A 706 -38.22 29.23 -17.62
C THR A 706 -37.33 28.63 -16.52
N TRP A 707 -37.93 28.16 -15.44
CA TRP A 707 -37.24 27.56 -14.28
C TRP A 707 -37.87 26.23 -13.88
N SER A 708 -37.08 25.40 -13.20
CA SER A 708 -37.56 24.16 -12.62
C SER A 708 -37.46 24.24 -11.11
N THR A 709 -38.61 24.17 -10.42
CA THR A 709 -38.67 24.15 -8.96
C THR A 709 -37.87 22.98 -8.39
N LEU A 710 -38.00 21.79 -8.98
CA LEU A 710 -37.28 20.60 -8.52
C LEU A 710 -35.77 20.70 -8.76
N ALA A 711 -35.34 21.25 -9.90
CA ALA A 711 -33.90 21.44 -10.17
C ALA A 711 -33.28 22.47 -9.21
N LEU A 712 -34.00 23.54 -8.86
CA LEU A 712 -33.55 24.52 -7.87
C LEU A 712 -33.41 23.91 -6.48
N ILE A 713 -34.36 23.06 -6.06
CA ILE A 713 -34.29 22.34 -4.78
C ILE A 713 -33.06 21.40 -4.77
N ALA A 714 -32.87 20.61 -5.83
CA ALA A 714 -31.75 19.69 -5.94
C ALA A 714 -30.41 20.42 -5.89
N ALA A 715 -30.28 21.52 -6.65
CA ALA A 715 -29.04 22.27 -6.72
C ALA A 715 -28.75 23.05 -5.41
N LEU A 716 -29.78 23.53 -4.71
CA LEU A 716 -29.63 24.09 -3.36
C LEU A 716 -29.17 23.03 -2.35
N ALA A 717 -29.76 21.83 -2.38
CA ALA A 717 -29.35 20.72 -1.54
C ALA A 717 -27.86 20.39 -1.78
N MET A 718 -27.45 20.27 -3.04
CA MET A 718 -26.06 20.05 -3.44
C MET A 718 -25.10 21.13 -2.93
N LEU A 719 -25.49 22.40 -3.05
CA LEU A 719 -24.69 23.53 -2.59
C LEU A 719 -24.52 23.56 -1.07
N ILE A 720 -25.55 23.15 -0.32
CA ILE A 720 -25.51 23.03 1.15
C ILE A 720 -24.59 21.88 1.60
N MET A 721 -24.38 20.84 0.79
CA MET A 721 -23.47 19.74 1.14
C MET A 721 -21.99 20.13 1.11
N ILE A 722 -21.61 21.05 0.22
CA ILE A 722 -20.20 21.42 -0.02
C ILE A 722 -19.48 21.85 1.28
N PRO A 723 -20.02 22.77 2.11
CA PRO A 723 -19.37 23.17 3.35
C PRO A 723 -19.05 22.00 4.30
N PHE A 724 -19.94 21.01 4.42
CA PHE A 724 -19.73 19.85 5.29
C PHE A 724 -18.64 18.91 4.77
N ALA A 725 -18.43 18.82 3.46
CA ALA A 725 -17.43 17.93 2.86
C ALA A 725 -16.00 18.50 2.90
N LEU A 726 -15.84 19.83 2.97
CA LEU A 726 -14.55 20.49 2.80
C LEU A 726 -13.54 20.19 3.91
N ASP A 727 -13.99 20.16 5.17
CA ASP A 727 -13.11 19.92 6.31
C ASP A 727 -12.42 18.56 6.20
N GLU A 728 -13.18 17.53 5.81
CA GLU A 728 -12.67 16.18 5.64
C GLU A 728 -11.65 16.07 4.50
N VAL A 729 -11.92 16.71 3.37
CA VAL A 729 -11.00 16.76 2.22
C VAL A 729 -9.68 17.44 2.61
N ILE A 730 -9.73 18.49 3.43
CA ILE A 730 -8.52 19.20 3.88
C ILE A 730 -7.73 18.37 4.88
N ALA A 731 -8.39 17.72 5.83
CA ALA A 731 -7.73 16.82 6.78
C ALA A 731 -7.03 15.65 6.06
N MET A 732 -7.70 15.03 5.09
CA MET A 732 -7.11 13.98 4.24
C MET A 732 -5.92 14.51 3.41
N GLY A 733 -6.04 15.71 2.83
CA GLY A 733 -4.94 16.33 2.08
C GLY A 733 -3.72 16.61 2.96
N GLN A 734 -3.93 17.08 4.19
CA GLN A 734 -2.86 17.26 5.18
C GLN A 734 -2.21 15.93 5.55
N PHE A 735 -3.00 14.87 5.77
CA PHE A 735 -2.51 13.52 6.02
C PHE A 735 -1.57 13.02 4.92
N LEU A 736 -1.98 13.09 3.65
CA LEU A 736 -1.15 12.67 2.53
C LEU A 736 0.12 13.53 2.39
N ALA A 737 0.02 14.83 2.66
CA ALA A 737 1.18 15.72 2.66
C ALA A 737 2.19 15.36 3.76
N TRP A 738 1.72 14.98 4.95
CA TRP A 738 2.57 14.50 6.05
C TRP A 738 3.22 13.16 5.72
N ALA A 739 2.46 12.20 5.16
CA ALA A 739 2.98 10.90 4.75
C ALA A 739 4.13 11.05 3.72
N LYS A 740 3.92 11.90 2.69
CA LYS A 740 4.95 12.19 1.68
C LYS A 740 6.21 12.81 2.29
N ARG A 741 6.06 13.78 3.21
CA ARG A 741 7.21 14.42 3.88
C ARG A 741 8.02 13.44 4.73
N ARG A 742 7.42 12.34 5.17
CA ARG A 742 8.06 11.27 5.95
C ARG A 742 8.66 10.16 5.07
N GLY A 743 8.63 10.31 3.75
CA GLY A 743 9.16 9.30 2.82
C GLY A 743 8.28 8.05 2.66
N LYS A 744 7.01 8.08 3.11
CA LYS A 744 6.07 6.98 2.88
C LYS A 744 5.61 6.96 1.41
N PRO A 745 5.35 5.79 0.81
CA PRO A 745 4.87 5.67 -0.56
C PRO A 745 3.47 6.30 -0.71
N LEU A 746 3.37 7.37 -1.49
CA LEU A 746 2.14 8.17 -1.59
C LEU A 746 0.98 7.38 -2.17
N ILE A 747 1.20 6.61 -3.24
CA ILE A 747 0.16 5.83 -3.92
C ILE A 747 -0.42 4.77 -2.99
N ARG A 748 0.45 4.00 -2.32
CA ARG A 748 0.02 3.01 -1.33
C ARG A 748 -0.73 3.66 -0.17
N THR A 749 -0.21 4.77 0.37
CA THR A 749 -0.87 5.50 1.47
C THR A 749 -2.24 6.03 1.05
N PHE A 750 -2.38 6.48 -0.20
CA PHE A 750 -3.63 6.96 -0.75
C PHE A 750 -4.71 5.87 -0.82
N PHE A 751 -4.36 4.67 -1.27
CA PHE A 751 -5.32 3.56 -1.41
C PHE A 751 -5.55 2.76 -0.12
N GLN A 752 -4.54 2.59 0.74
CA GLN A 752 -4.61 1.73 1.92
C GLN A 752 -4.76 2.50 3.24
N GLY A 753 -4.49 3.80 3.24
CA GLY A 753 -4.38 4.59 4.47
C GLY A 753 -3.20 4.18 5.36
N ASP A 754 -3.03 4.85 6.50
CA ASP A 754 -1.94 4.55 7.45
C ASP A 754 -2.23 5.11 8.85
N ALA A 755 -1.38 4.75 9.82
CA ALA A 755 -1.33 5.30 11.17
C ALA A 755 -0.69 6.69 11.20
N VAL A 756 -1.04 7.46 12.24
CA VAL A 756 -0.48 8.78 12.53
C VAL A 756 0.25 8.76 13.88
N GLU A 757 1.45 9.34 13.93
CA GLU A 757 2.23 9.40 15.18
C GLU A 757 1.58 10.32 16.21
N ALA A 758 1.09 11.48 15.75
CA ALA A 758 0.44 12.50 16.55
C ALA A 758 -1.04 12.61 16.14
N GLY A 759 -1.91 12.88 17.10
CA GLY A 759 -3.37 12.94 16.94
C GLY A 759 -4.04 12.78 18.30
N ALA A 760 -5.35 12.94 18.34
CA ALA A 760 -6.14 12.69 19.55
C ALA A 760 -7.23 11.65 19.28
N GLU A 761 -7.69 11.03 20.35
CA GLU A 761 -8.81 10.09 20.35
C GLU A 761 -10.04 10.80 20.92
N ASP A 762 -11.14 10.73 20.18
CA ASP A 762 -12.46 11.16 20.63
C ASP A 762 -13.46 10.01 20.54
N ALA A 763 -13.77 9.45 21.70
CA ALA A 763 -14.76 8.39 21.88
C ALA A 763 -16.16 8.91 22.23
N SER A 764 -16.40 10.22 22.17
CA SER A 764 -17.70 10.81 22.51
C SER A 764 -18.82 10.27 21.61
N ASP A 765 -19.96 9.93 22.17
CA ASP A 765 -21.13 9.55 21.38
C ASP A 765 -21.89 10.80 20.91
N VAL A 766 -21.57 11.27 19.71
CA VAL A 766 -22.21 12.44 19.10
C VAL A 766 -23.69 12.21 18.79
N MET A 767 -24.14 10.95 18.70
CA MET A 767 -25.51 10.56 18.38
C MET A 767 -26.39 10.35 19.64
N ALA A 768 -25.82 10.49 20.84
CA ALA A 768 -26.53 10.26 22.10
C ALA A 768 -27.74 11.20 22.31
N SER A 769 -27.70 12.42 21.74
CA SER A 769 -28.81 13.36 21.82
C SER A 769 -28.88 14.29 20.59
N PRO A 770 -30.04 14.87 20.28
CA PRO A 770 -30.13 15.91 19.24
C PRO A 770 -29.21 17.11 19.51
N SER A 771 -28.99 17.46 20.79
CA SER A 771 -28.14 18.60 21.15
C SER A 771 -26.67 18.37 20.86
N THR A 772 -26.16 17.17 21.15
CA THR A 772 -24.77 16.78 20.87
C THR A 772 -24.53 16.62 19.38
N PHE A 773 -25.51 16.06 18.66
CA PHE A 773 -25.49 15.95 17.21
C PHE A 773 -25.33 17.33 16.55
N TRP A 774 -26.20 18.27 16.89
CA TRP A 774 -26.16 19.62 16.31
C TRP A 774 -24.96 20.45 16.77
N ALA A 775 -24.41 20.17 17.96
CA ALA A 775 -23.18 20.81 18.41
C ALA A 775 -21.98 20.37 17.57
N ASP A 776 -21.86 19.07 17.28
CA ASP A 776 -20.77 18.53 16.48
C ASP A 776 -20.93 18.85 14.99
N ALA A 777 -22.14 18.73 14.43
CA ALA A 777 -22.43 19.04 13.02
C ALA A 777 -22.16 20.51 12.64
N LYS A 778 -22.14 21.43 13.62
CA LYS A 778 -21.84 22.85 13.39
C LYS A 778 -20.35 23.19 13.51
N ARG A 779 -19.51 22.27 14.01
CA ARG A 779 -18.06 22.51 14.07
C ARG A 779 -17.53 22.74 12.66
N GLY A 780 -16.69 23.78 12.51
CA GLY A 780 -16.21 24.23 11.20
C GLY A 780 -17.17 25.04 10.35
N LEU A 781 -18.45 25.11 10.72
CA LEU A 781 -19.47 25.87 10.01
C LEU A 781 -19.90 27.10 10.80
N THR A 782 -19.75 28.27 10.18
CA THR A 782 -20.33 29.51 10.70
C THR A 782 -20.99 30.31 9.59
N LEU A 783 -22.17 30.88 9.90
CA LEU A 783 -22.90 31.79 9.02
C LEU A 783 -22.85 33.23 9.59
N PRO A 784 -21.76 33.99 9.34
CA PRO A 784 -21.74 35.41 9.63
C PRO A 784 -22.89 36.14 8.94
N TRP A 785 -23.40 37.19 9.59
CA TRP A 785 -24.47 38.01 9.03
C TRP A 785 -24.09 38.61 7.66
N THR A 786 -22.79 38.85 7.41
CA THR A 786 -22.32 39.36 6.12
C THR A 786 -22.52 38.37 4.99
N LEU A 787 -22.27 37.07 5.23
CA LEU A 787 -22.54 36.02 4.23
C LEU A 787 -24.04 35.83 4.04
N ALA A 788 -24.83 35.87 5.12
CA ALA A 788 -26.28 35.82 5.02
C ALA A 788 -26.82 36.99 4.18
N ALA A 789 -26.30 38.20 4.37
CA ALA A 789 -26.65 39.36 3.56
C ALA A 789 -26.21 39.19 2.10
N SER A 790 -25.02 38.64 1.83
CA SER A 790 -24.56 38.33 0.46
C SER A 790 -25.48 37.32 -0.23
N ILE A 791 -25.96 36.28 0.47
CA ILE A 791 -26.93 35.31 -0.08
C ILE A 791 -28.23 36.03 -0.46
N VAL A 792 -28.75 36.90 0.41
CA VAL A 792 -29.97 37.66 0.13
C VAL A 792 -29.78 38.59 -1.08
N LEU A 793 -28.63 39.29 -1.17
CA LEU A 793 -28.30 40.13 -2.33
C LEU A 793 -28.16 39.31 -3.61
N GLY A 794 -27.54 38.14 -3.56
CA GLY A 794 -27.44 37.23 -4.71
C GLY A 794 -28.81 36.74 -5.18
N ALA A 795 -29.70 36.35 -4.25
CA ALA A 795 -31.07 35.96 -4.58
C ALA A 795 -31.87 37.11 -5.17
N PHE A 796 -31.69 38.32 -4.64
CA PHE A 796 -32.27 39.54 -5.21
C PHE A 796 -31.81 39.79 -6.65
N LEU A 797 -30.51 39.64 -6.93
CA LEU A 797 -29.95 39.80 -8.27
C LEU A 797 -30.53 38.80 -9.27
N MET A 798 -30.75 37.56 -8.86
CA MET A 798 -31.39 36.53 -9.70
C MET A 798 -32.83 36.88 -10.10
N LEU A 799 -33.48 37.80 -9.39
CA LEU A 799 -34.87 38.22 -9.59
C LEU A 799 -35.01 39.61 -10.20
N THR A 800 -33.94 40.25 -10.69
CA THR A 800 -34.00 41.63 -11.21
C THR A 800 -34.92 41.78 -12.42
N ARG A 801 -35.10 40.73 -13.24
CA ARG A 801 -36.11 40.71 -14.32
C ARG A 801 -37.51 40.98 -13.81
N VAL A 802 -37.88 40.34 -12.70
CA VAL A 802 -39.24 40.43 -12.12
C VAL A 802 -39.38 41.69 -11.26
N ILE A 803 -38.35 42.04 -10.49
CA ILE A 803 -38.43 43.12 -9.49
C ILE A 803 -38.18 44.49 -10.10
N LEU A 804 -37.21 44.61 -11.02
CA LEU A 804 -36.73 45.89 -11.57
C LEU A 804 -37.08 46.07 -13.05
N GLY A 805 -37.55 45.02 -13.72
CA GLY A 805 -37.82 45.06 -15.17
C GLY A 805 -36.55 45.17 -16.01
N ASN A 806 -35.41 44.67 -15.51
CA ASN A 806 -34.18 44.58 -16.32
C ASN A 806 -34.40 43.56 -17.46
N GLU A 807 -33.88 43.86 -18.65
CA GLU A 807 -34.02 43.01 -19.83
C GLU A 807 -32.66 42.74 -20.49
N GLY A 808 -32.63 41.81 -21.46
CA GLY A 808 -31.45 41.55 -22.29
C GLY A 808 -30.19 41.15 -21.52
N GLU A 809 -29.05 41.71 -21.92
CA GLU A 809 -27.73 41.37 -21.40
C GLU A 809 -27.57 41.69 -19.91
N MET A 810 -28.14 42.81 -19.45
CA MET A 810 -28.06 43.22 -18.05
C MET A 810 -28.71 42.18 -17.14
N ALA A 811 -29.92 41.74 -17.47
CA ALA A 811 -30.62 40.74 -16.69
C ALA A 811 -29.90 39.38 -16.65
N ASN A 812 -29.27 38.97 -17.75
CA ASN A 812 -28.44 37.77 -17.81
C ASN A 812 -27.23 37.89 -16.89
N SER A 813 -26.55 39.04 -16.93
CA SER A 813 -25.41 39.35 -16.08
C SER A 813 -25.79 39.32 -14.60
N ASP A 814 -26.86 40.01 -14.19
CA ASP A 814 -27.35 40.01 -12.82
C ASP A 814 -27.67 38.59 -12.33
N HIS A 815 -28.30 37.77 -13.18
CA HIS A 815 -28.64 36.39 -12.84
C HIS A 815 -27.40 35.51 -12.62
N VAL A 816 -26.44 35.56 -13.54
CA VAL A 816 -25.16 34.83 -13.44
C VAL A 816 -24.43 35.24 -12.16
N VAL A 817 -24.28 36.55 -11.93
CA VAL A 817 -23.56 37.07 -10.77
C VAL A 817 -24.29 36.72 -9.48
N GLY A 818 -25.62 36.84 -9.44
CA GLY A 818 -26.43 36.47 -8.30
C GLY A 818 -26.24 35.01 -7.89
N ALA A 819 -26.31 34.09 -8.85
CA ALA A 819 -26.11 32.66 -8.60
C ALA A 819 -24.68 32.34 -8.09
N LEU A 820 -23.66 33.01 -8.66
CA LEU A 820 -22.27 32.83 -8.23
C LEU A 820 -22.01 33.43 -6.84
N VAL A 821 -22.63 34.56 -6.51
CA VAL A 821 -22.53 35.18 -5.18
C VAL A 821 -23.15 34.28 -4.11
N ILE A 822 -24.32 33.69 -4.37
CA ILE A 822 -24.95 32.70 -3.46
C ILE A 822 -24.01 31.51 -3.25
N THR A 823 -23.47 30.97 -4.35
CA THR A 823 -22.52 29.85 -4.34
C THR A 823 -21.32 30.15 -3.44
N VAL A 824 -20.61 31.24 -3.72
CA VAL A 824 -19.41 31.63 -2.97
C VAL A 824 -19.76 31.88 -1.49
N ALA A 825 -20.89 32.53 -1.21
CA ALA A 825 -21.30 32.82 0.15
C ALA A 825 -21.64 31.54 0.95
N ILE A 826 -22.30 30.55 0.34
CA ILE A 826 -22.59 29.26 0.98
C ILE A 826 -21.31 28.47 1.19
N ILE A 827 -20.44 28.34 0.19
CA ILE A 827 -19.15 27.62 0.36
C ILE A 827 -18.29 28.29 1.45
N ALA A 828 -18.27 29.62 1.49
CA ALA A 828 -17.55 30.38 2.51
C ALA A 828 -18.18 30.28 3.92
N THR A 829 -19.28 29.54 4.12
CA THR A 829 -19.76 29.19 5.48
C THR A 829 -18.87 28.15 6.17
N ALA A 830 -18.09 27.37 5.42
CA ALA A 830 -17.01 26.57 5.96
C ALA A 830 -15.82 27.46 6.32
N GLU A 831 -15.32 27.39 7.56
CA GLU A 831 -14.19 28.20 8.02
C GLU A 831 -12.93 27.95 7.20
N VAL A 832 -12.68 26.70 6.82
CA VAL A 832 -11.55 26.31 5.98
C VAL A 832 -11.57 26.92 4.57
N ALA A 833 -12.74 27.34 4.10
CA ALA A 833 -12.96 27.98 2.80
C ALA A 833 -13.40 29.46 2.92
N ARG A 834 -13.31 30.05 4.12
CA ARG A 834 -13.77 31.43 4.40
C ARG A 834 -13.16 32.45 3.45
N ALA A 835 -11.92 32.24 3.03
CA ALA A 835 -11.19 33.13 2.11
C ALA A 835 -11.85 33.28 0.74
N LEU A 836 -12.66 32.31 0.30
CA LEU A 836 -13.36 32.37 -0.98
C LEU A 836 -14.35 33.53 -1.05
N ARG A 837 -14.83 34.07 0.08
CA ARG A 837 -15.71 35.25 0.11
C ARG A 837 -15.13 36.46 -0.61
N PHE A 838 -13.81 36.57 -0.74
CA PHE A 838 -13.19 37.68 -1.49
C PHE A 838 -13.46 37.63 -2.99
N ILE A 839 -13.88 36.47 -3.53
CA ILE A 839 -14.37 36.39 -4.91
C ILE A 839 -15.60 37.30 -5.10
N ASN A 840 -16.43 37.49 -4.06
CA ASN A 840 -17.56 38.43 -4.11
C ASN A 840 -17.12 39.90 -4.27
N VAL A 841 -15.87 40.25 -3.96
CA VAL A 841 -15.33 41.59 -4.28
C VAL A 841 -15.22 41.78 -5.79
N ALA A 842 -14.77 40.76 -6.51
CA ALA A 842 -14.71 40.80 -7.98
C ALA A 842 -16.11 40.89 -8.60
N PHE A 843 -17.07 40.11 -8.07
CA PHE A 843 -18.47 40.21 -8.49
C PHE A 843 -19.10 41.56 -8.17
N GLY A 844 -18.82 42.13 -7.00
CA GLY A 844 -19.28 43.46 -6.63
C GLY A 844 -18.69 44.55 -7.53
N ALA A 845 -17.40 44.45 -7.87
CA ALA A 845 -16.75 45.37 -8.80
C ALA A 845 -17.35 45.27 -10.21
N TRP A 846 -17.68 44.06 -10.66
CA TRP A 846 -18.38 43.85 -11.92
C TRP A 846 -19.77 44.49 -11.93
N LEU A 847 -20.57 44.33 -10.87
CA LEU A 847 -21.89 44.96 -10.77
C LEU A 847 -21.84 46.50 -10.79
N VAL A 848 -20.75 47.09 -10.29
CA VAL A 848 -20.53 48.54 -10.40
C VAL A 848 -20.27 48.96 -11.86
N ALA A 849 -19.57 48.13 -12.64
CA ALA A 849 -19.22 48.42 -14.03
C ALA A 849 -20.32 48.04 -15.03
N ALA A 850 -21.05 46.95 -14.78
CA ALA A 850 -21.97 46.31 -15.71
C ALA A 850 -23.04 47.26 -16.30
N PRO A 851 -23.70 48.15 -15.53
CA PRO A 851 -24.69 49.07 -16.08
C PRO A 851 -24.16 50.06 -17.11
N PHE A 852 -22.84 50.28 -17.13
CA PHE A 852 -22.18 51.19 -18.08
C PHE A 852 -21.61 50.46 -19.30
N LEU A 853 -21.53 49.13 -19.24
CA LEU A 853 -20.95 48.27 -20.27
C LEU A 853 -22.00 47.45 -21.03
N LEU A 854 -23.11 47.13 -20.37
CA LEU A 854 -24.17 46.26 -20.90
C LEU A 854 -25.44 47.05 -21.22
N THR A 855 -26.22 46.51 -22.15
CA THR A 855 -27.53 47.06 -22.51
C THR A 855 -28.67 46.39 -21.71
N GLY A 856 -29.80 47.09 -21.57
CA GLY A 856 -31.02 46.55 -20.95
C GLY A 856 -31.25 46.91 -19.47
N ALA A 857 -30.44 47.81 -18.89
CA ALA A 857 -30.68 48.40 -17.58
C ALA A 857 -31.52 49.69 -17.67
N GLY A 858 -32.63 49.78 -16.94
CA GLY A 858 -33.29 51.06 -16.69
C GLY A 858 -32.48 51.94 -15.71
N PRO A 859 -32.76 53.26 -15.58
CA PRO A 859 -32.04 54.14 -14.66
C PRO A 859 -32.04 53.65 -13.21
N LEU A 860 -33.18 53.11 -12.76
CA LEU A 860 -33.31 52.50 -11.43
C LEU A 860 -32.46 51.22 -11.31
N GLY A 861 -32.51 50.34 -12.32
CA GLY A 861 -31.71 49.11 -12.37
C GLY A 861 -30.21 49.37 -12.32
N ALA A 862 -29.74 50.41 -13.02
CA ALA A 862 -28.34 50.82 -13.01
C ALA A 862 -27.88 51.30 -11.61
N ILE A 863 -28.68 52.15 -10.95
CA ILE A 863 -28.39 52.61 -9.59
C ILE A 863 -28.37 51.44 -8.61
N VAL A 864 -29.37 50.57 -8.68
CA VAL A 864 -29.47 49.40 -7.79
C VAL A 864 -28.29 48.46 -7.98
N SER A 865 -27.88 48.17 -9.22
CA SER A 865 -26.73 47.31 -9.50
C SER A 865 -25.43 47.88 -8.91
N VAL A 866 -25.19 49.18 -9.05
CA VAL A 866 -24.03 49.86 -8.44
C VAL A 866 -24.08 49.79 -6.91
N VAL A 867 -25.24 50.06 -6.30
CA VAL A 867 -25.41 50.01 -4.84
C VAL A 867 -25.19 48.59 -4.30
N VAL A 868 -25.77 47.58 -4.96
CA VAL A 868 -25.59 46.17 -4.60
C VAL A 868 -24.13 45.76 -4.78
N GLY A 869 -23.45 46.22 -5.84
CA GLY A 869 -22.03 45.97 -6.07
C GLY A 869 -21.15 46.53 -4.95
N ILE A 870 -21.36 47.79 -4.55
CA ILE A 870 -20.65 48.42 -3.43
C ILE A 870 -20.95 47.69 -2.12
N ALA A 871 -22.22 47.33 -1.88
CA ALA A 871 -22.62 46.57 -0.69
C ALA A 871 -21.92 45.20 -0.63
N LEU A 872 -21.85 44.46 -1.74
CA LEU A 872 -21.17 43.16 -1.80
C LEU A 872 -19.66 43.28 -1.51
N ILE A 873 -19.00 44.31 -2.04
CA ILE A 873 -17.60 44.60 -1.70
C ILE A 873 -17.49 44.86 -0.18
N GLY A 874 -18.32 45.75 0.36
CA GLY A 874 -18.32 46.11 1.77
C GLY A 874 -18.60 44.94 2.72
N LEU A 875 -19.47 44.00 2.33
CA LEU A 875 -19.78 42.80 3.11
C LEU A 875 -18.67 41.75 3.08
N SER A 876 -17.81 41.76 2.07
CA SER A 876 -16.79 40.74 1.86
C SER A 876 -15.45 41.04 2.54
N LEU A 877 -15.21 42.30 2.92
CA LEU A 877 -13.94 42.77 3.53
C LEU A 877 -13.78 42.55 5.05
N PRO A 878 -14.82 42.63 5.90
CA PRO A 878 -14.65 42.56 7.35
C PRO A 878 -14.07 41.22 7.82
N ARG A 879 -13.06 41.24 8.71
CA ARG A 879 -12.58 40.04 9.40
C ARG A 879 -13.65 39.57 10.38
N GLY A 880 -14.13 38.34 10.20
CA GLY A 880 -15.21 37.78 11.02
C GLY A 880 -14.72 37.37 12.40
N LYS A 881 -15.64 36.94 13.28
CA LYS A 881 -15.26 36.19 14.48
C LYS A 881 -15.02 34.74 14.06
N ARG A 882 -13.80 34.25 14.31
CA ARG A 882 -13.44 32.83 14.12
C ARG A 882 -14.03 32.00 15.27
N SER A 883 -14.44 30.78 14.96
CA SER A 883 -14.73 29.76 15.98
C SER A 883 -13.48 29.45 16.85
N PRO A 884 -13.63 28.76 17.99
CA PRO A 884 -12.49 28.26 18.75
C PRO A 884 -11.81 27.03 18.09
N GLU A 885 -12.24 26.61 16.91
CA GLU A 885 -11.73 25.42 16.25
C GLU A 885 -10.38 25.65 15.55
N HIS A 886 -9.53 24.63 15.52
CA HIS A 886 -8.21 24.64 14.88
C HIS A 886 -8.10 23.57 13.79
N TYR A 887 -7.29 23.85 12.76
CA TYR A 887 -7.13 23.08 11.52
C TYR A 887 -5.64 22.85 11.20
N ALA A 888 -4.81 22.73 12.25
CA ALA A 888 -3.36 22.58 12.14
C ALA A 888 -2.71 23.64 11.25
N SER A 889 -1.90 23.22 10.25
CA SER A 889 -1.22 24.15 9.34
C SER A 889 -2.16 24.93 8.42
N TRP A 890 -3.47 24.65 8.44
CA TRP A 890 -4.49 25.35 7.65
C TRP A 890 -5.02 26.60 8.33
N ASP A 891 -4.77 26.78 9.64
CA ASP A 891 -5.21 27.94 10.42
C ASP A 891 -4.84 29.29 9.80
N LYS A 892 -3.72 29.35 9.06
CA LYS A 892 -3.27 30.55 8.35
C LYS A 892 -4.19 30.98 7.20
N TYR A 893 -5.06 30.10 6.72
CA TYR A 893 -6.01 30.38 5.64
C TYR A 893 -7.42 30.69 6.16
N VAL A 894 -7.67 30.49 7.46
CA VAL A 894 -8.94 30.84 8.12
C VAL A 894 -8.89 32.31 8.53
N ILE A 895 -9.75 33.14 7.92
CA ILE A 895 -9.66 34.62 7.96
C ILE A 895 -10.92 35.40 8.37
#